data_AF-A0A2I9DAH8-F1
#
_entry.id   AF-A0A2I9DAH8-F1
#
_cell.length_a   1.000
_cell.length_b   1.000
_cell.length_c   1.000
_cell.angle_alpha   90.00
_cell.angle_beta   90.00
_cell.angle_gamma   90.00
#
_symmetry.space_group_name_H-M   'P 1'
#
loop_
_entity.id
_entity.type
_entity.pdbx_description
1 polymer ?
#
loop_
_entity_poly.entity_id
_entity_poly.type
_entity_poly.pdbx_seq_one_letter_code
_entity_poly.pdbx_strand_id
1 'polypeptide(L)'
;MTTTPAAPEALYRLPVRLLGDLVSPRALERILQDAAQARGLSVEALDAPALEDILKREVFKRLQLSVPAALAKRRVSDVIGELLSAVPAPVGEAPDLGVLEDGARRFSLYFDWPEAQRLRGVLGVARQQQEAGQDVAPLVREGQDLIALMERRLEEGLVAQGQDLAELQAAFRRVQGMGGKDVRRLESLIGQIEEAQGQRMLLPAEVERARTITFTLRKLLESSVVQPLAPGGAPPPLDPEAQARVLALEQEHVARQLADLTREFEPLTRARPDLEARARALRAEQTAGTLTAGAVDAWRAELEAARSALLAGQRAELAGLETRLAALPESPTLHEARVARDVLRLTLDGGGLATDELRDLHATLAALEAAPANAARLLELQRGLAEVERAARDVPGASAELAPLLAAAREALARGEDADPDSLWRVLERRMGQAAQERQDFDTRADHVIREYDTVRHLAGETTQKLGRLADTLRAQRRLGAMSGSARERYAQTLEEAEALLAESRAEYQAAQEVTASFGADALSGLLGVFDLGGEAGNDLGGLFGAETAAPVLTPSDLPDDTWLIRGAVTAGRADPAVSGVAALLDQATLLGARSLRFEDERGAWVARGDGVGGWRLARGPSAAAIEDRVGGWLTTGEAR
;
A
#
# COMPACT_ATOMS: atom_id res chain seq x y z
N MET A 1 15.43 62.67 -6.82
CA MET A 1 14.57 61.50 -7.09
C MET A 1 14.40 60.76 -5.78
N THR A 2 13.25 60.93 -5.14
CA THR A 2 12.88 60.30 -3.88
C THR A 2 12.56 58.82 -4.14
N THR A 3 13.37 57.92 -3.60
CA THR A 3 13.08 56.48 -3.58
C THR A 3 11.93 56.23 -2.63
N THR A 4 10.77 55.87 -3.19
CA THR A 4 9.61 55.34 -2.48
C THR A 4 10.05 54.12 -1.64
N PRO A 5 9.73 54.04 -0.34
CA PRO A 5 9.96 52.81 0.42
C PRO A 5 9.08 51.70 -0.17
N ALA A 6 9.66 50.54 -0.45
CA ALA A 6 8.92 49.36 -0.88
C ALA A 6 7.82 49.05 0.15
N ALA A 7 6.59 48.85 -0.31
CA ALA A 7 5.48 48.45 0.55
C ALA A 7 5.85 47.16 1.32
N PRO A 8 5.45 47.02 2.59
CA PRO A 8 5.70 45.80 3.35
C PRO A 8 5.07 44.61 2.60
N GLU A 9 5.86 43.56 2.38
CA GLU A 9 5.39 42.33 1.74
C GLU A 9 4.24 41.74 2.57
N ALA A 10 3.11 41.44 1.92
CA ALA A 10 1.95 40.90 2.63
C ALA A 10 2.31 39.55 3.27
N LEU A 11 2.03 39.39 4.57
CA LEU A 11 2.48 38.26 5.41
C LEU A 11 2.16 36.89 4.82
N TYR A 12 1.04 36.75 4.10
CA TYR A 12 0.63 35.50 3.47
C TYR A 12 1.53 35.04 2.31
N ARG A 13 2.39 35.91 1.75
CA ARG A 13 3.33 35.55 0.67
C ARG A 13 4.54 34.80 1.18
N LEU A 14 4.88 34.93 2.46
CA LEU A 14 6.03 34.28 3.07
C LEU A 14 5.89 32.74 3.07
N PRO A 15 4.74 32.15 3.48
CA PRO A 15 4.49 30.72 3.30
C PRO A 15 4.48 30.27 1.83
N VAL A 16 3.93 31.08 0.93
CA VAL A 16 3.88 30.76 -0.51
C VAL A 16 5.28 30.65 -1.12
N ARG A 17 6.21 31.50 -0.66
CA ARG A 17 7.62 31.47 -1.08
C ARG A 17 8.38 30.29 -0.49
N LEU A 18 8.21 30.03 0.81
CA LEU A 18 9.00 29.04 1.56
C LEU A 18 8.51 27.59 1.38
N LEU A 19 7.27 27.38 0.96
CA LEU A 19 6.70 26.05 0.67
C LEU A 19 6.49 25.81 -0.84
N GLY A 20 6.90 26.77 -1.68
CA GLY A 20 6.71 26.71 -3.13
C GLY A 20 7.52 25.61 -3.83
N ASP A 21 8.52 25.06 -3.13
CA ASP A 21 9.31 23.88 -3.51
C ASP A 21 8.57 22.56 -3.27
N LEU A 22 7.67 22.51 -2.27
CA LEU A 22 6.95 21.30 -1.86
C LEU A 22 5.51 21.26 -2.36
N VAL A 23 4.88 22.41 -2.58
CA VAL A 23 3.51 22.54 -3.09
C VAL A 23 3.46 23.69 -4.08
N SER A 24 2.77 23.50 -5.22
CA SER A 24 2.69 24.55 -6.24
C SER A 24 2.16 25.87 -5.64
N PRO A 25 2.79 27.03 -5.91
CA PRO A 25 2.41 28.32 -5.33
C PRO A 25 0.93 28.67 -5.52
N ARG A 26 0.38 28.38 -6.71
CA ARG A 26 -1.05 28.59 -7.02
C ARG A 26 -2.00 27.74 -6.19
N ALA A 27 -1.62 26.50 -5.88
CA ALA A 27 -2.45 25.63 -5.03
C ALA A 27 -2.40 26.10 -3.57
N LEU A 28 -1.24 26.57 -3.12
CA LEU A 28 -1.05 27.09 -1.77
C LEU A 28 -1.80 28.42 -1.58
N GLU A 29 -1.72 29.34 -2.54
CA GLU A 29 -2.52 30.57 -2.55
C GLU A 29 -4.02 30.27 -2.52
N ARG A 30 -4.48 29.28 -3.29
CA ARG A 30 -5.90 28.88 -3.27
C ARG A 30 -6.33 28.33 -1.91
N ILE A 31 -5.48 27.53 -1.26
CA ILE A 31 -5.75 27.00 0.09
C ILE A 31 -5.81 28.13 1.12
N LEU A 32 -4.86 29.07 1.08
CA LEU A 32 -4.89 30.24 1.95
C LEU A 32 -6.14 31.10 1.70
N GLN A 33 -6.58 31.19 0.44
CA GLN A 33 -7.78 31.93 0.04
C GLN A 33 -9.08 31.27 0.50
N ASP A 34 -9.21 29.96 0.31
CA ASP A 34 -10.35 29.19 0.78
C ASP A 34 -10.43 29.21 2.33
N ALA A 35 -9.28 29.11 3.00
CA ALA A 35 -9.17 29.12 4.46
C ALA A 35 -9.43 30.51 5.08
N ALA A 36 -9.04 31.59 4.39
CA ALA A 36 -9.38 32.96 4.77
C ALA A 36 -10.88 33.21 4.62
N GLN A 37 -11.47 32.79 3.50
CA GLN A 37 -12.92 32.93 3.25
C GLN A 37 -13.76 32.16 4.27
N ALA A 38 -13.34 30.93 4.64
CA ALA A 38 -14.00 30.15 5.69
C ALA A 38 -13.99 30.85 7.06
N ARG A 39 -13.01 31.72 7.30
CA ARG A 39 -12.87 32.56 8.51
C ARG A 39 -13.50 33.95 8.37
N GLY A 40 -14.18 34.22 7.24
CA GLY A 40 -14.82 35.51 6.96
C GLY A 40 -13.83 36.65 6.64
N LEU A 41 -12.59 36.32 6.30
CA LEU A 41 -11.49 37.26 6.07
C LEU A 41 -11.05 37.24 4.60
N SER A 42 -10.39 38.32 4.16
CA SER A 42 -9.62 38.32 2.91
C SER A 42 -8.18 37.85 3.18
N VAL A 43 -7.52 37.29 2.17
CA VAL A 43 -6.12 36.80 2.27
C VAL A 43 -5.15 37.89 2.70
N GLU A 44 -5.43 39.14 2.30
CA GLU A 44 -4.64 40.33 2.66
C GLU A 44 -4.86 40.77 4.11
N ALA A 45 -5.95 40.34 4.75
CA ALA A 45 -6.30 40.65 6.14
C ALA A 45 -5.90 39.54 7.13
N LEU A 46 -5.23 38.48 6.68
CA LEU A 46 -4.72 37.43 7.55
C LEU A 46 -3.57 37.97 8.42
N ASP A 47 -3.76 37.95 9.74
CA ASP A 47 -2.72 38.21 10.71
C ASP A 47 -1.86 36.97 10.97
N ALA A 48 -0.76 37.13 11.71
CA ALA A 48 0.17 36.04 11.98
C ALA A 48 -0.46 34.83 12.69
N PRO A 49 -1.33 35.00 13.71
CA PRO A 49 -2.06 33.89 14.33
C PRO A 49 -3.02 33.18 13.37
N ALA A 50 -3.75 33.90 12.51
CA ALA A 50 -4.63 33.27 11.52
C ALA A 50 -3.82 32.50 10.47
N LEU A 51 -2.68 33.05 10.03
CA LEU A 51 -1.76 32.36 9.13
C LEU A 51 -1.15 31.11 9.78
N GLU A 52 -0.76 31.18 11.04
CA GLU A 52 -0.26 30.04 11.80
C GLU A 52 -1.30 28.92 11.92
N ASP A 53 -2.55 29.25 12.25
CA ASP A 53 -3.66 28.29 12.32
C ASP A 53 -3.91 27.64 10.95
N ILE A 54 -3.94 28.44 9.88
CA ILE A 54 -4.12 27.94 8.51
C ILE A 54 -2.96 27.03 8.09
N LEU A 55 -1.73 27.39 8.48
CA LEU A 55 -0.54 26.59 8.18
C LEU A 55 -0.56 25.26 8.92
N LYS A 56 -0.96 25.25 10.20
CA LYS A 56 -1.03 24.05 11.04
C LYS A 56 -2.16 23.09 10.68
N ARG A 57 -3.26 23.58 10.11
CA ARG A 57 -4.47 22.77 9.88
C ARG A 57 -4.66 22.46 8.40
N GLU A 58 -4.88 23.46 7.56
CA GLU A 58 -5.20 23.27 6.15
C GLU A 58 -3.96 22.97 5.31
N VAL A 59 -2.89 23.75 5.47
CA VAL A 59 -1.65 23.57 4.68
C VAL A 59 -0.89 22.33 5.14
N PHE A 60 -0.77 22.08 6.44
CA PHE A 60 -0.16 20.86 6.97
C PHE A 60 -0.90 19.60 6.49
N LYS A 61 -2.24 19.57 6.58
CA LYS A 61 -3.02 18.44 6.07
C LYS A 61 -2.84 18.24 4.58
N ARG A 62 -2.68 19.33 3.81
CA ARG A 62 -2.37 19.24 2.38
C ARG A 62 -0.96 18.71 2.13
N LEU A 63 0.04 19.20 2.88
CA LEU A 63 1.43 18.78 2.79
C LEU A 63 1.58 17.31 3.16
N GLN A 64 0.82 16.81 4.14
CA GLN A 64 0.79 15.39 4.50
C GLN A 64 0.34 14.47 3.36
N LEU A 65 -0.34 15.00 2.33
CA LEU A 65 -0.70 14.24 1.14
C LEU A 65 0.48 14.09 0.15
N SER A 66 1.52 14.93 0.29
CA SER A 66 2.67 14.99 -0.62
C SER A 66 4.02 14.67 0.05
N VAL A 67 4.13 14.85 1.37
CA VAL A 67 5.35 14.65 2.16
C VAL A 67 5.04 14.05 3.54
N PRO A 68 5.95 13.25 4.13
CA PRO A 68 5.85 12.71 5.49
C PRO A 68 5.56 13.77 6.55
N ALA A 69 4.77 13.40 7.56
CA ALA A 69 4.31 14.29 8.61
C ALA A 69 5.44 15.01 9.35
N ALA A 70 6.58 14.35 9.61
CA ALA A 70 7.73 14.98 10.27
C ALA A 70 8.33 16.13 9.45
N LEU A 71 8.43 15.97 8.12
CA LEU A 71 8.92 17.02 7.23
C LEU A 71 7.88 18.09 6.97
N ALA A 72 6.60 17.71 6.79
CA ALA A 72 5.50 18.66 6.71
C ALA A 72 5.45 19.54 7.95
N LYS A 73 5.59 18.92 9.14
CA LYS A 73 5.59 19.58 10.45
C LYS A 73 6.81 20.47 10.59
N ARG A 74 8.01 19.98 10.26
CA ARG A 74 9.23 20.76 10.27
C ARG A 74 9.14 21.97 9.34
N ARG A 75 8.77 21.78 8.07
CA ARG A 75 8.68 22.88 7.09
C ARG A 75 7.58 23.88 7.44
N VAL A 76 6.43 23.41 7.92
CA VAL A 76 5.38 24.29 8.46
C VAL A 76 5.89 25.02 9.70
N SER A 77 6.63 24.36 10.59
CA SER A 77 7.24 24.97 11.78
C SER A 77 8.38 25.93 11.47
N ASP A 78 9.17 25.70 10.43
CA ASP A 78 10.22 26.61 9.94
C ASP A 78 9.58 27.87 9.37
N VAL A 79 8.50 27.70 8.58
CA VAL A 79 7.70 28.81 8.05
C VAL A 79 7.00 29.58 9.16
N ILE A 80 6.40 28.89 10.14
CA ILE A 80 5.80 29.50 11.32
C ILE A 80 6.89 30.18 12.17
N GLY A 81 8.07 29.60 12.29
CA GLY A 81 9.21 30.16 13.00
C GLY A 81 9.69 31.46 12.36
N GLU A 82 9.79 31.50 11.04
CA GLU A 82 10.05 32.73 10.28
C GLU A 82 8.90 33.76 10.45
N LEU A 83 7.64 33.28 10.44
CA LEU A 83 6.45 34.12 10.56
C LEU A 83 6.28 34.71 11.97
N LEU A 84 6.65 33.97 13.02
CA LEU A 84 6.65 34.35 14.43
C LEU A 84 7.90 35.17 14.80
N SER A 85 9.04 34.95 14.13
CA SER A 85 10.21 35.83 14.30
C SER A 85 9.94 37.26 13.82
N ALA A 86 8.86 37.47 13.05
CA ALA A 86 8.38 38.77 12.60
C ALA A 86 7.38 39.48 13.55
N VAL A 87 6.83 38.82 14.60
CA VAL A 87 5.86 39.42 15.55
C VAL A 87 5.99 38.78 16.95
N PRO A 88 6.05 39.54 18.06
CA PRO A 88 6.17 38.96 19.40
C PRO A 88 4.88 38.24 19.84
N ALA A 89 5.05 37.10 20.51
CA ALA A 89 4.03 36.08 20.79
C ALA A 89 3.01 36.43 21.90
N PRO A 90 1.77 35.90 21.81
CA PRO A 90 0.91 35.63 22.95
C PRO A 90 0.92 34.14 23.36
N VAL A 91 0.51 33.88 24.60
CA VAL A 91 0.47 32.57 25.28
C VAL A 91 -0.76 31.77 24.82
N GLY A 92 -0.55 30.51 24.42
CA GLY A 92 -1.60 29.60 23.94
C GLY A 92 -2.27 28.76 25.03
N GLU A 93 -3.52 28.36 24.79
CA GLU A 93 -4.34 27.50 25.65
C GLU A 93 -3.67 26.15 25.97
N ALA A 94 -3.90 25.66 27.19
CA ALA A 94 -3.34 24.41 27.68
C ALA A 94 -3.77 23.20 26.81
N PRO A 95 -2.84 22.32 26.43
CA PRO A 95 -3.16 21.15 25.63
C PRO A 95 -4.02 20.14 26.41
N ASP A 96 -5.14 19.72 25.81
CA ASP A 96 -6.08 18.74 26.37
C ASP A 96 -5.56 17.29 26.21
N LEU A 97 -5.52 16.55 27.32
CA LEU A 97 -5.14 15.12 27.34
C LEU A 97 -6.20 14.20 26.72
N GLY A 98 -7.43 14.67 26.49
CA GLY A 98 -8.53 13.86 25.96
C GLY A 98 -8.18 13.07 24.68
N VAL A 99 -7.41 13.67 23.77
CA VAL A 99 -6.95 13.00 22.54
C VAL A 99 -6.09 11.77 22.83
N LEU A 100 -5.21 11.85 23.83
CA LEU A 100 -4.36 10.73 24.23
C LEU A 100 -5.17 9.63 24.94
N GLU A 101 -6.17 10.02 25.75
CA GLU A 101 -7.05 9.06 26.42
C GLU A 101 -7.89 8.28 25.42
N ASP A 102 -8.46 8.95 24.43
CA ASP A 102 -9.25 8.31 23.38
C ASP A 102 -8.38 7.42 22.48
N GLY A 103 -7.15 7.87 22.16
CA GLY A 103 -6.16 7.05 21.47
C GLY A 103 -5.81 5.78 22.26
N ALA A 104 -5.50 5.92 23.55
CA ALA A 104 -5.17 4.78 24.41
C ALA A 104 -6.34 3.80 24.58
N ARG A 105 -7.59 4.29 24.64
CA ARG A 105 -8.80 3.46 24.67
C ARG A 105 -8.98 2.70 23.36
N ARG A 106 -8.84 3.37 22.21
CA ARG A 106 -8.99 2.76 20.87
C ARG A 106 -7.99 1.64 20.62
N PHE A 107 -6.75 1.80 21.05
CA PHE A 107 -5.69 0.80 20.87
C PHE A 107 -5.53 -0.17 22.04
N SER A 108 -6.49 -0.20 22.99
CA SER A 108 -6.43 -1.07 24.17
C SER A 108 -6.33 -2.57 23.85
N LEU A 109 -6.92 -3.01 22.73
CA LEU A 109 -6.86 -4.40 22.25
C LEU A 109 -5.49 -4.80 21.70
N TYR A 110 -4.60 -3.84 21.43
CA TYR A 110 -3.27 -4.06 20.88
C TYR A 110 -2.18 -3.80 21.93
N PHE A 111 -2.43 -4.22 23.17
CA PHE A 111 -1.54 -4.01 24.31
C PHE A 111 -0.10 -4.49 24.06
N ASP A 112 0.08 -5.53 23.25
CA ASP A 112 1.37 -6.13 22.94
C ASP A 112 2.21 -5.28 21.97
N TRP A 113 1.62 -4.23 21.36
CA TRP A 113 2.35 -3.31 20.51
C TRP A 113 3.24 -2.39 21.37
N PRO A 114 4.53 -2.25 21.04
CA PRO A 114 5.44 -1.41 21.80
C PRO A 114 4.98 0.06 21.82
N GLU A 115 4.38 0.54 20.73
CA GLU A 115 3.85 1.90 20.61
C GLU A 115 2.65 2.13 21.56
N ALA A 116 1.79 1.11 21.75
CA ALA A 116 0.64 1.19 22.66
C ALA A 116 1.06 1.16 24.13
N GLN A 117 2.15 0.46 24.46
CA GLN A 117 2.76 0.48 25.79
C GLN A 117 3.39 1.85 26.07
N ARG A 118 4.15 2.38 25.10
CA ARG A 118 4.77 3.71 25.20
C ARG A 118 3.72 4.81 25.35
N LEU A 119 2.63 4.79 24.56
CA LEU A 119 1.55 5.77 24.68
C LEU A 119 0.97 5.82 26.10
N ARG A 120 0.82 4.67 26.76
CA ARG A 120 0.34 4.62 28.16
C ARG A 120 1.37 5.18 29.14
N GLY A 121 2.66 4.91 28.92
CA GLY A 121 3.74 5.53 29.69
C GLY A 121 3.72 7.06 29.57
N VAL A 122 3.65 7.56 28.34
CA VAL A 122 3.54 9.00 28.02
C VAL A 122 2.30 9.62 28.66
N LEU A 123 1.13 8.99 28.54
CA LEU A 123 -0.12 9.45 29.15
C LEU A 123 -0.02 9.50 30.69
N GLY A 124 0.58 8.48 31.30
CA GLY A 124 0.79 8.43 32.75
C GLY A 124 1.64 9.58 33.27
N VAL A 125 2.75 9.87 32.58
CA VAL A 125 3.65 10.98 32.94
C VAL A 125 3.00 12.34 32.63
N ALA A 126 2.26 12.47 31.53
CA ALA A 126 1.54 13.69 31.19
C ALA A 126 0.50 14.06 32.25
N ARG A 127 -0.24 13.08 32.80
CA ARG A 127 -1.17 13.31 33.91
C ARG A 127 -0.45 13.84 35.16
N GLN A 128 0.67 13.21 35.54
CA GLN A 128 1.46 13.64 36.69
C GLN A 128 1.99 15.06 36.54
N GLN A 129 2.47 15.41 35.34
CA GLN A 129 2.96 16.76 35.04
C GLN A 129 1.84 17.80 35.03
N GLN A 130 0.67 17.46 34.49
CA GLN A 130 -0.49 18.36 34.49
C GLN A 130 -0.98 18.63 35.92
N GLU A 131 -1.05 17.59 36.77
CA GLU A 131 -1.38 17.74 38.19
C GLU A 131 -0.36 18.63 38.93
N ALA A 132 0.91 18.56 38.52
CA ALA A 132 1.99 19.40 39.04
C ALA A 132 2.07 20.81 38.38
N GLY A 133 1.18 21.14 37.45
CA GLY A 133 1.15 22.43 36.74
C GLY A 133 2.32 22.66 35.77
N GLN A 134 2.94 21.58 35.27
CA GLN A 134 4.06 21.63 34.32
C GLN A 134 3.58 21.60 32.85
N ASP A 135 4.44 21.99 31.92
CA ASP A 135 4.13 21.98 30.49
C ASP A 135 4.08 20.56 29.93
N VAL A 136 2.90 20.13 29.49
CA VAL A 136 2.64 18.80 28.91
C VAL A 136 2.61 18.79 27.38
N ALA A 137 2.75 19.95 26.72
CA ALA A 137 2.76 20.06 25.27
C ALA A 137 3.71 19.09 24.55
N PRO A 138 4.98 18.86 25.00
CA PRO A 138 5.86 17.91 24.35
C PRO A 138 5.36 16.46 24.45
N LEU A 139 4.80 16.06 25.60
CA LEU A 139 4.27 14.72 25.82
C LEU A 139 3.00 14.48 25.01
N VAL A 140 2.13 15.49 24.89
CA VAL A 140 0.93 15.42 24.04
C VAL A 140 1.32 15.22 22.57
N ARG A 141 2.35 15.94 22.11
CA ARG A 141 2.85 15.82 20.74
C ARG A 141 3.44 14.43 20.47
N GLU A 142 4.25 13.91 21.39
CA GLU A 142 4.80 12.55 21.29
C GLU A 142 3.67 11.50 21.24
N GLY A 143 2.67 11.63 22.12
CA GLY A 143 1.52 10.73 22.14
C GLY A 143 0.71 10.76 20.84
N GLN A 144 0.53 11.93 20.24
CA GLN A 144 -0.15 12.07 18.94
C GLN A 144 0.64 11.40 17.80
N ASP A 145 1.97 11.58 17.78
CA ASP A 145 2.83 10.95 16.79
C ASP A 145 2.78 9.40 16.92
N LEU A 146 2.70 8.87 18.16
CA LEU A 146 2.48 7.42 18.42
C LEU A 146 1.10 6.93 17.95
N ILE A 147 0.04 7.73 18.16
CA ILE A 147 -1.30 7.38 17.69
C ILE A 147 -1.31 7.27 16.15
N ALA A 148 -0.74 8.26 15.45
CA ALA A 148 -0.66 8.23 13.99
C ALA A 148 0.14 7.02 13.47
N LEU A 149 1.22 6.66 14.15
CA LEU A 149 2.01 5.46 13.85
C LEU A 149 1.18 4.18 14.00
N MET A 150 0.43 4.04 15.09
CA MET A 150 -0.44 2.88 15.32
C MET A 150 -1.63 2.83 14.35
N GLU A 151 -2.19 3.98 13.95
CA GLU A 151 -3.24 4.05 12.93
C GLU A 151 -2.73 3.54 11.58
N ARG A 152 -1.56 4.01 11.14
CA ARG A 152 -0.90 3.49 9.94
C ARG A 152 -0.70 1.99 10.01
N ARG A 153 -0.13 1.49 11.13
CA ARG A 153 0.09 0.05 11.35
C ARG A 153 -1.20 -0.75 11.30
N LEU A 154 -2.29 -0.22 11.87
CA LEU A 154 -3.61 -0.84 11.81
C LEU A 154 -4.14 -0.93 10.38
N GLU A 155 -4.05 0.16 9.61
CA GLU A 155 -4.50 0.16 8.21
C GLU A 155 -3.71 -0.81 7.34
N GLU A 156 -2.39 -0.84 7.48
CA GLU A 156 -1.51 -1.79 6.78
C GLU A 156 -1.81 -3.25 7.18
N GLY A 157 -2.11 -3.48 8.46
CA GLY A 157 -2.51 -4.78 8.98
C GLY A 157 -3.86 -5.23 8.43
N LEU A 158 -4.83 -4.32 8.29
CA LEU A 158 -6.16 -4.64 7.79
C LEU A 158 -6.14 -5.01 6.30
N VAL A 159 -5.23 -4.40 5.53
CA VAL A 159 -5.00 -4.79 4.13
C VAL A 159 -4.40 -6.21 4.07
N ALA A 160 -3.44 -6.52 4.95
CA ALA A 160 -2.86 -7.86 5.05
C ALA A 160 -3.90 -8.92 5.41
N GLN A 161 -4.66 -8.67 6.48
CA GLN A 161 -5.73 -9.56 6.93
C GLN A 161 -6.82 -9.73 5.87
N GLY A 162 -7.14 -8.68 5.12
CA GLY A 162 -8.09 -8.75 3.99
C GLY A 162 -7.59 -9.67 2.87
N GLN A 163 -6.30 -9.58 2.52
CA GLN A 163 -5.67 -10.49 1.57
C GLN A 163 -5.70 -11.94 2.09
N ASP A 164 -5.35 -12.14 3.36
CA ASP A 164 -5.37 -13.46 3.99
C ASP A 164 -6.76 -14.08 4.02
N LEU A 165 -7.78 -13.28 4.34
CA LEU A 165 -9.16 -13.73 4.33
C LEU A 165 -9.56 -14.20 2.93
N ALA A 166 -9.19 -13.47 1.87
CA ALA A 166 -9.47 -13.86 0.50
C ALA A 166 -8.76 -15.16 0.10
N GLU A 167 -7.51 -15.36 0.54
CA GLU A 167 -6.77 -16.61 0.33
C GLU A 167 -7.37 -17.79 1.10
N LEU A 168 -7.72 -17.58 2.38
CA LEU A 168 -8.36 -18.59 3.23
C LEU A 168 -9.71 -19.03 2.67
N GLN A 169 -10.54 -18.08 2.22
CA GLN A 169 -11.82 -18.40 1.57
C GLN A 169 -11.62 -19.19 0.27
N ALA A 170 -10.62 -18.84 -0.55
CA ALA A 170 -10.30 -19.57 -1.77
C ALA A 170 -9.83 -21.01 -1.47
N ALA A 171 -8.97 -21.19 -0.47
CA ALA A 171 -8.49 -22.50 -0.04
C ALA A 171 -9.61 -23.33 0.60
N PHE A 172 -10.50 -22.71 1.39
CA PHE A 172 -11.63 -23.38 2.02
C PHE A 172 -12.57 -24.02 0.99
N ARG A 173 -12.85 -23.34 -0.13
CA ARG A 173 -13.70 -23.90 -1.21
C ARG A 173 -13.17 -25.23 -1.77
N ARG A 174 -11.87 -25.48 -1.70
CA ARG A 174 -11.23 -26.73 -2.16
C ARG A 174 -11.32 -27.85 -1.13
N VAL A 175 -11.22 -27.51 0.16
CA VAL A 175 -11.18 -28.50 1.26
C VAL A 175 -12.53 -28.72 1.95
N GLN A 176 -13.54 -27.87 1.71
CA GLN A 176 -14.86 -27.97 2.34
C GLN A 176 -15.54 -29.34 2.13
N GLY A 177 -15.28 -30.00 0.99
CA GLY A 177 -15.81 -31.33 0.68
C GLY A 177 -15.24 -32.47 1.53
N MET A 178 -14.11 -32.27 2.21
CA MET A 178 -13.51 -33.27 3.10
C MET A 178 -14.33 -33.50 4.38
N GLY A 179 -15.10 -32.49 4.79
CA GLY A 179 -15.88 -32.53 6.04
C GLY A 179 -15.02 -32.67 7.31
N GLY A 180 -15.67 -32.94 8.44
CA GLY A 180 -15.00 -33.17 9.73
C GLY A 180 -14.84 -31.93 10.61
N LYS A 181 -14.19 -32.13 11.77
CA LYS A 181 -14.07 -31.11 12.83
C LYS A 181 -13.21 -29.91 12.43
N ASP A 182 -12.13 -30.15 11.69
CA ASP A 182 -11.15 -29.12 11.34
C ASP A 182 -11.68 -28.22 10.23
N VAL A 183 -12.48 -28.75 9.30
CA VAL A 183 -13.22 -27.96 8.29
C VAL A 183 -14.25 -27.03 8.95
N ARG A 184 -15.06 -27.54 9.89
CA ARG A 184 -16.02 -26.70 10.65
C ARG A 184 -15.31 -25.62 11.48
N ARG A 185 -14.17 -25.96 12.07
CA ARG A 185 -13.36 -25.00 12.82
C ARG A 185 -12.79 -23.91 11.91
N LEU A 186 -12.32 -24.29 10.72
CA LEU A 186 -11.83 -23.34 9.71
C LEU A 186 -12.94 -22.41 9.25
N GLU A 187 -14.13 -22.93 8.95
CA GLU A 187 -15.32 -22.15 8.59
C GLU A 187 -15.67 -21.12 9.68
N SER A 188 -15.71 -21.55 10.94
CA SER A 188 -15.96 -20.66 12.08
C SER A 188 -14.89 -19.58 12.24
N LEU A 189 -13.61 -19.90 12.02
CA LEU A 189 -12.53 -18.93 12.10
C LEU A 189 -12.61 -17.92 10.94
N ILE A 190 -12.91 -18.37 9.73
CA ILE A 190 -13.11 -17.49 8.56
C ILE A 190 -14.24 -16.51 8.85
N GLY A 191 -15.37 -16.97 9.39
CA GLY A 191 -16.49 -16.09 9.77
C GLY A 191 -16.11 -15.06 10.83
N GLN A 192 -15.33 -15.46 11.85
CA GLN A 192 -14.83 -14.53 12.88
C GLN A 192 -13.88 -13.47 12.29
N ILE A 193 -12.97 -13.88 11.40
CA ILE A 193 -12.03 -12.96 10.74
C ILE A 193 -12.79 -12.00 9.82
N GLU A 194 -13.80 -12.49 9.09
CA GLU A 194 -14.65 -11.65 8.22
C GLU A 194 -15.44 -10.61 9.01
N GLU A 195 -16.05 -11.00 10.13
CA GLU A 195 -16.75 -10.07 11.03
C GLU A 195 -15.79 -9.01 11.58
N ALA A 196 -14.62 -9.42 12.07
CA ALA A 196 -13.60 -8.51 12.60
C ALA A 196 -13.05 -7.57 11.51
N GLN A 197 -12.85 -8.06 10.29
CA GLN A 197 -12.45 -7.25 9.14
C GLN A 197 -13.50 -6.17 8.85
N GLY A 198 -14.80 -6.52 8.92
CA GLY A 198 -15.90 -5.57 8.80
C GLY A 198 -15.90 -4.50 9.91
N GLN A 199 -15.52 -4.90 11.12
CA GLN A 199 -15.35 -4.01 12.28
C GLN A 199 -14.00 -3.26 12.30
N ARG A 200 -13.14 -3.45 11.29
CA ARG A 200 -11.77 -2.90 11.21
C ARG A 200 -10.89 -3.28 12.41
N MET A 201 -11.02 -4.52 12.88
CA MET A 201 -10.23 -5.11 13.96
C MET A 201 -9.27 -6.18 13.42
N LEU A 202 -8.04 -6.22 13.94
CA LEU A 202 -7.07 -7.26 13.61
C LEU A 202 -7.21 -8.45 14.55
N LEU A 203 -7.22 -9.64 13.97
CA LEU A 203 -7.25 -10.93 14.65
C LEU A 203 -6.07 -11.80 14.19
N PRO A 204 -4.81 -11.40 14.48
CA PRO A 204 -3.63 -12.09 13.96
C PRO A 204 -3.56 -13.55 14.43
N ALA A 205 -3.96 -13.83 15.67
CA ALA A 205 -3.93 -15.20 16.21
C ALA A 205 -4.95 -16.11 15.52
N GLU A 206 -6.14 -15.60 15.21
CA GLU A 206 -7.20 -16.31 14.50
C GLU A 206 -6.78 -16.59 13.05
N VAL A 207 -6.18 -15.61 12.37
CA VAL A 207 -5.62 -15.75 11.02
C VAL A 207 -4.55 -16.84 11.00
N GLU A 208 -3.61 -16.84 11.95
CA GLU A 208 -2.58 -17.88 12.06
C GLU A 208 -3.17 -19.28 12.30
N ARG A 209 -4.17 -19.38 13.18
CA ARG A 209 -4.87 -20.66 13.41
C ARG A 209 -5.59 -21.14 12.16
N ALA A 210 -6.27 -20.24 11.44
CA ALA A 210 -6.96 -20.57 10.19
C ALA A 210 -5.98 -21.03 9.10
N ARG A 211 -4.83 -20.34 8.96
CA ARG A 211 -3.74 -20.71 8.05
C ARG A 211 -3.17 -22.09 8.39
N THR A 212 -2.90 -22.37 9.65
CA THR A 212 -2.37 -23.68 10.11
C THR A 212 -3.34 -24.82 9.82
N ILE A 213 -4.62 -24.63 10.08
CA ILE A 213 -5.66 -25.62 9.76
C ILE A 213 -5.77 -25.81 8.24
N THR A 214 -5.76 -24.71 7.47
CA THR A 214 -5.80 -24.74 6.00
C THR A 214 -4.61 -25.52 5.43
N PHE A 215 -3.40 -25.27 5.92
CA PHE A 215 -2.19 -26.00 5.53
C PHE A 215 -2.35 -27.50 5.82
N THR A 216 -2.80 -27.87 7.03
CA THR A 216 -3.01 -29.26 7.42
C THR A 216 -4.03 -29.95 6.52
N LEU A 217 -5.16 -29.29 6.23
CA LEU A 217 -6.21 -29.82 5.36
C LEU A 217 -5.74 -29.98 3.92
N ARG A 218 -5.02 -28.99 3.36
CA ARG A 218 -4.43 -29.10 2.01
C ARG A 218 -3.40 -30.22 1.93
N LYS A 219 -2.54 -30.37 2.92
CA LYS A 219 -1.58 -31.49 3.01
C LYS A 219 -2.29 -32.84 3.08
N LEU A 220 -3.37 -32.95 3.85
CA LEU A 220 -4.19 -34.16 3.91
C LEU A 220 -4.90 -34.44 2.59
N LEU A 221 -5.38 -33.42 1.88
CA LEU A 221 -5.99 -33.56 0.56
C LEU A 221 -4.98 -34.13 -0.45
N GLU A 222 -3.81 -33.51 -0.59
CA GLU A 222 -2.76 -33.97 -1.53
C GLU A 222 -2.22 -35.37 -1.17
N SER A 223 -2.16 -35.72 0.12
CA SER A 223 -1.73 -37.06 0.56
C SER A 223 -2.82 -38.14 0.51
N SER A 224 -4.10 -37.77 0.56
CA SER A 224 -5.25 -38.69 0.50
C SER A 224 -5.64 -39.07 -0.93
N VAL A 225 -5.41 -38.20 -1.92
CA VAL A 225 -5.57 -38.51 -3.36
C VAL A 225 -4.67 -39.69 -3.81
N VAL A 226 -3.73 -40.12 -2.97
CA VAL A 226 -2.71 -41.15 -3.25
C VAL A 226 -3.08 -42.57 -2.78
N GLN A 227 -4.27 -42.83 -2.19
CA GLN A 227 -4.66 -44.19 -1.77
C GLN A 227 -5.77 -44.84 -2.61
N PRO A 228 -5.44 -45.50 -3.75
CA PRO A 228 -6.20 -46.64 -4.21
C PRO A 228 -5.71 -47.89 -3.42
N LEU A 229 -6.46 -48.30 -2.41
CA LEU A 229 -6.27 -49.58 -1.73
C LEU A 229 -6.60 -50.73 -2.71
N ALA A 230 -5.58 -51.29 -3.35
CA ALA A 230 -5.67 -52.66 -3.86
C ALA A 230 -5.53 -53.63 -2.66
N PRO A 231 -6.51 -54.49 -2.37
CA PRO A 231 -6.41 -55.39 -1.23
C PRO A 231 -5.29 -56.43 -1.47
N GLY A 232 -4.23 -56.37 -0.66
CA GLY A 232 -3.19 -57.40 -0.56
C GLY A 232 -1.84 -57.12 -1.22
N GLY A 233 -1.61 -55.93 -1.79
CA GLY A 233 -0.31 -55.54 -2.36
C GLY A 233 0.54 -54.65 -1.44
N ALA A 234 1.87 -54.74 -1.55
CA ALA A 234 2.78 -53.81 -0.91
C ALA A 234 2.41 -52.34 -1.25
N PRO A 235 2.57 -51.38 -0.30
CA PRO A 235 2.18 -50.00 -0.53
C PRO A 235 2.85 -49.47 -1.80
N PRO A 236 2.09 -48.91 -2.77
CA PRO A 236 2.68 -48.36 -3.98
C PRO A 236 3.64 -47.20 -3.62
N PRO A 237 4.71 -46.99 -4.40
CA PRO A 237 5.57 -45.83 -4.22
C PRO A 237 4.75 -44.54 -4.39
N LEU A 238 4.99 -43.58 -3.51
CA LEU A 238 4.34 -42.27 -3.54
C LEU A 238 4.58 -41.58 -4.89
N ASP A 239 3.55 -40.94 -5.44
CA ASP A 239 3.64 -40.15 -6.67
C ASP A 239 4.60 -38.95 -6.46
N PRO A 240 5.68 -38.82 -7.26
CA PRO A 240 6.63 -37.71 -7.14
C PRO A 240 5.98 -36.33 -7.33
N GLU A 241 4.90 -36.20 -8.11
CA GLU A 241 4.21 -34.92 -8.29
C GLU A 241 3.45 -34.50 -7.02
N ALA A 242 2.75 -35.43 -6.37
CA ALA A 242 2.07 -35.17 -5.11
C ALA A 242 3.05 -34.80 -3.99
N GLN A 243 4.22 -35.46 -3.95
CA GLN A 243 5.30 -35.08 -3.02
C GLN A 243 5.83 -33.67 -3.29
N ALA A 244 6.03 -33.30 -4.55
CA ALA A 244 6.48 -31.96 -4.92
C ALA A 244 5.47 -30.88 -4.50
N ARG A 245 4.16 -31.14 -4.64
CA ARG A 245 3.10 -30.23 -4.17
C ARG A 245 3.10 -30.07 -2.65
N VAL A 246 3.24 -31.17 -1.90
CA VAL A 246 3.32 -31.11 -0.43
C VAL A 246 4.56 -30.33 0.02
N LEU A 247 5.71 -30.54 -0.61
CA LEU A 247 6.92 -29.77 -0.33
C LEU A 247 6.75 -28.28 -0.64
N ALA A 248 6.08 -27.94 -1.75
CA ALA A 248 5.76 -26.55 -2.09
C ALA A 248 4.84 -25.90 -1.03
N LEU A 249 3.83 -26.63 -0.54
CA LEU A 249 2.97 -26.15 0.56
C LEU A 249 3.75 -25.93 1.85
N GLU A 250 4.70 -26.82 2.16
CA GLU A 250 5.58 -26.69 3.33
C GLU A 250 6.48 -25.46 3.20
N GLN A 251 7.12 -25.25 2.05
CA GLN A 251 7.95 -24.07 1.80
C GLN A 251 7.14 -22.77 1.86
N GLU A 252 5.92 -22.76 1.31
CA GLU A 252 5.00 -21.62 1.40
C GLU A 252 4.64 -21.30 2.86
N HIS A 253 4.31 -22.32 3.65
CA HIS A 253 3.94 -22.15 5.06
C HIS A 253 5.12 -21.61 5.89
N VAL A 254 6.30 -22.21 5.71
CA VAL A 254 7.53 -21.84 6.43
C VAL A 254 7.99 -20.42 6.06
N ALA A 255 7.91 -20.03 4.79
CA ALA A 255 8.24 -18.68 4.34
C ALA A 255 7.34 -17.62 4.99
N ARG A 256 6.03 -17.89 5.08
CA ARG A 256 5.07 -17.00 5.75
C ARG A 256 5.39 -16.86 7.24
N GLN A 257 5.63 -17.97 7.93
CA GLN A 257 5.99 -17.94 9.36
C GLN A 257 7.27 -17.12 9.62
N LEU A 258 8.29 -17.26 8.76
CA LEU A 258 9.51 -16.46 8.88
C LEU A 258 9.24 -14.95 8.67
N ALA A 259 8.37 -14.59 7.72
CA ALA A 259 7.98 -13.21 7.48
C ALA A 259 7.21 -12.61 8.67
N ASP A 260 6.33 -13.39 9.29
CA ASP A 260 5.57 -12.97 10.46
C ASP A 260 6.49 -12.76 11.69
N LEU A 261 7.41 -13.69 11.94
CA LEU A 261 8.43 -13.54 13.00
C LEU A 261 9.34 -12.33 12.78
N THR A 262 9.75 -12.09 11.53
CA THR A 262 10.52 -10.90 11.16
C THR A 262 9.80 -9.62 11.56
N ARG A 263 8.50 -9.54 11.28
CA ARG A 263 7.67 -8.36 11.56
C ARG A 263 7.41 -8.19 13.05
N GLU A 264 7.12 -9.27 13.75
CA GLU A 264 6.85 -9.25 15.19
C GLU A 264 8.09 -8.81 16.00
N PHE A 265 9.25 -9.36 15.65
CA PHE A 265 10.52 -9.11 16.35
C PHE A 265 11.41 -8.08 15.65
N GLU A 266 10.86 -7.22 14.81
CA GLU A 266 11.59 -6.14 14.16
C GLU A 266 12.34 -5.24 15.16
N PRO A 267 11.73 -4.78 16.28
CA PRO A 267 12.45 -3.94 17.25
C PRO A 267 13.64 -4.66 17.91
N LEU A 268 13.52 -5.98 18.12
CA LEU A 268 14.58 -6.80 18.71
C LEU A 268 15.73 -7.01 17.73
N THR A 269 15.44 -7.41 16.49
CA THR A 269 16.46 -7.66 15.46
C THR A 269 17.23 -6.39 15.12
N ARG A 270 16.56 -5.22 15.13
CA ARG A 270 17.22 -3.92 14.98
C ARG A 270 18.19 -3.60 16.13
N ALA A 271 17.84 -3.98 17.36
CA ALA A 271 18.70 -3.78 18.53
C ALA A 271 19.88 -4.76 18.58
N ARG A 272 19.86 -5.84 17.79
CA ARG A 272 20.78 -6.98 17.86
C ARG A 272 21.30 -7.37 16.48
N PRO A 273 22.46 -6.84 16.04
CA PRO A 273 22.99 -7.08 14.69
C PRO A 273 23.32 -8.56 14.42
N ASP A 274 23.59 -9.33 15.48
CA ASP A 274 23.74 -10.79 15.43
C ASP A 274 22.44 -11.49 14.99
N LEU A 275 21.30 -11.06 15.55
CA LEU A 275 19.98 -11.58 15.18
C LEU A 275 19.56 -11.13 13.79
N GLU A 276 19.90 -9.90 13.39
CA GLU A 276 19.67 -9.42 12.02
C GLU A 276 20.45 -10.23 10.98
N ALA A 277 21.72 -10.55 11.26
CA ALA A 277 22.52 -11.42 10.40
C ALA A 277 21.92 -12.82 10.29
N ARG A 278 21.42 -13.37 11.40
CA ARG A 278 20.74 -14.68 11.42
C ARG A 278 19.44 -14.67 10.62
N ALA A 279 18.62 -13.62 10.77
CA ALA A 279 17.40 -13.44 9.99
C ALA A 279 17.68 -13.37 8.47
N ARG A 280 18.75 -12.67 8.06
CA ARG A 280 19.18 -12.62 6.65
C ARG A 280 19.61 -14.00 6.13
N ALA A 281 20.32 -14.79 6.94
CA ALA A 281 20.70 -16.16 6.56
C ALA A 281 19.46 -17.05 6.35
N LEU A 282 18.48 -16.99 7.25
CA LEU A 282 17.23 -17.75 7.11
C LEU A 282 16.41 -17.32 5.87
N ARG A 283 16.42 -16.03 5.52
CA ARG A 283 15.80 -15.57 4.26
C ARG A 283 16.51 -16.11 3.03
N ALA A 284 17.84 -16.20 3.05
CA ALA A 284 18.59 -16.82 1.95
C ALA A 284 18.28 -18.32 1.82
N GLU A 285 18.18 -19.05 2.93
CA GLU A 285 17.74 -20.45 2.94
C GLU A 285 16.30 -20.61 2.43
N GLN A 286 15.41 -19.67 2.74
CA GLN A 286 14.05 -19.64 2.21
C GLN A 286 14.04 -19.42 0.69
N THR A 287 14.84 -18.49 0.18
CA THR A 287 14.94 -18.23 -1.27
C THR A 287 15.54 -19.44 -2.01
N ALA A 288 16.42 -20.19 -1.35
CA ALA A 288 16.98 -21.43 -1.87
C ALA A 288 16.04 -22.65 -1.74
N GLY A 289 14.89 -22.51 -1.06
CA GLY A 289 13.94 -23.60 -0.82
C GLY A 289 14.44 -24.69 0.14
N THR A 290 15.45 -24.38 0.97
CA THR A 290 16.06 -25.33 1.92
C THR A 290 15.62 -25.10 3.36
N LEU A 291 14.81 -24.07 3.62
CA LEU A 291 14.35 -23.73 4.96
C LEU A 291 13.35 -24.80 5.47
N THR A 292 13.47 -25.15 6.75
CA THR A 292 12.63 -26.16 7.39
C THR A 292 11.77 -25.56 8.49
N ALA A 293 10.62 -26.17 8.79
CA ALA A 293 9.76 -25.75 9.90
C ALA A 293 10.50 -25.75 11.24
N GLY A 294 11.32 -26.78 11.50
CA GLY A 294 12.12 -26.87 12.73
C GLY A 294 13.13 -25.73 12.88
N ALA A 295 13.69 -25.22 11.77
CA ALA A 295 14.58 -24.04 11.81
C ALA A 295 13.82 -22.76 12.18
N VAL A 296 12.58 -22.60 11.70
CA VAL A 296 11.72 -21.46 12.03
C VAL A 296 11.22 -21.52 13.48
N ASP A 297 10.87 -22.71 13.99
CA ASP A 297 10.49 -22.91 15.39
C ASP A 297 11.68 -22.64 16.34
N ALA A 298 12.87 -23.11 15.99
CA ALA A 298 14.09 -22.82 16.73
C ALA A 298 14.38 -21.30 16.73
N TRP A 299 14.19 -20.65 15.59
CA TRP A 299 14.37 -19.21 15.46
C TRP A 299 13.37 -18.42 16.32
N ARG A 300 12.10 -18.83 16.37
CA ARG A 300 11.11 -18.23 17.27
C ARG A 300 11.54 -18.32 18.73
N ALA A 301 11.95 -19.50 19.19
CA ALA A 301 12.42 -19.70 20.56
C ALA A 301 13.65 -18.85 20.88
N GLU A 302 14.59 -18.72 19.93
CA GLU A 302 15.76 -17.85 20.05
C GLU A 302 15.36 -16.37 20.20
N LEU A 303 14.42 -15.90 19.39
CA LEU A 303 13.88 -14.53 19.45
C LEU A 303 13.18 -14.23 20.78
N GLU A 304 12.33 -15.14 21.27
CA GLU A 304 11.62 -14.98 22.55
C GLU A 304 12.59 -14.93 23.75
N ALA A 305 13.60 -15.81 23.75
CA ALA A 305 14.64 -15.83 24.76
C ALA A 305 15.50 -14.55 24.71
N ALA A 306 15.91 -14.13 23.51
CA ALA A 306 16.69 -12.91 23.33
C ALA A 306 15.91 -11.65 23.72
N ARG A 307 14.60 -11.58 23.42
CA ARG A 307 13.72 -10.50 23.89
C ARG A 307 13.70 -10.42 25.40
N SER A 308 13.50 -11.55 26.08
CA SER A 308 13.42 -11.63 27.54
C SER A 308 14.75 -11.21 28.18
N ALA A 309 15.87 -11.66 27.63
CA ALA A 309 17.20 -11.28 28.09
C ALA A 309 17.50 -9.78 27.88
N LEU A 310 17.15 -9.23 26.72
CA LEU A 310 17.33 -7.82 26.42
C LEU A 310 16.48 -6.94 27.34
N LEU A 311 15.21 -7.29 27.56
CA LEU A 311 14.33 -6.56 28.47
C LEU A 311 14.88 -6.52 29.91
N ALA A 312 15.38 -7.66 30.41
CA ALA A 312 16.01 -7.73 31.72
C ALA A 312 17.29 -6.85 31.79
N GLY A 313 18.12 -6.89 30.74
CA GLY A 313 19.30 -6.03 30.63
C GLY A 313 18.95 -4.53 30.62
N GLN A 314 17.94 -4.14 29.87
CA GLN A 314 17.45 -2.76 29.77
C GLN A 314 16.92 -2.23 31.12
N ARG A 315 16.20 -3.07 31.88
CA ARG A 315 15.75 -2.71 33.24
C ARG A 315 16.93 -2.50 34.19
N ALA A 316 17.94 -3.37 34.13
CA ALA A 316 19.15 -3.23 34.93
C ALA A 316 19.95 -1.97 34.55
N GLU A 317 20.07 -1.68 33.26
CA GLU A 317 20.70 -0.46 32.76
C GLU A 317 19.97 0.80 33.25
N LEU A 318 18.63 0.82 33.14
CA LEU A 318 17.82 1.94 33.62
C LEU A 318 18.06 2.21 35.11
N ALA A 319 18.10 1.16 35.95
CA ALA A 319 18.38 1.30 37.38
C ALA A 319 19.77 1.93 37.65
N GLY A 320 20.76 1.58 36.83
CA GLY A 320 22.09 2.20 36.86
C GLY A 320 22.06 3.68 36.49
N LEU A 321 21.33 4.04 35.43
CA LEU A 321 21.14 5.43 35.00
C LEU A 321 20.38 6.25 36.05
N GLU A 322 19.34 5.69 36.68
CA GLU A 322 18.58 6.32 37.76
C GLU A 322 19.48 6.73 38.93
N THR A 323 20.40 5.84 39.32
CA THR A 323 21.35 6.09 40.41
C THR A 323 22.27 7.26 40.08
N ARG A 324 22.76 7.35 38.83
CA ARG A 324 23.63 8.44 38.38
C ARG A 324 22.89 9.76 38.22
N LEU A 325 21.68 9.74 37.66
CA LEU A 325 20.81 10.93 37.55
C LEU A 325 20.48 11.52 38.93
N ALA A 326 20.31 10.69 39.95
CA ALA A 326 20.06 11.15 41.32
C ALA A 326 21.26 11.87 41.97
N ALA A 327 22.47 11.63 41.47
CA ALA A 327 23.70 12.26 41.98
C ALA A 327 24.00 13.62 41.33
N LEU A 328 23.31 13.98 40.25
CA LEU A 328 23.52 15.24 39.52
C LEU A 328 22.82 16.44 40.20
N PRO A 329 23.38 17.66 40.06
CA PRO A 329 22.76 18.87 40.58
C PRO A 329 21.49 19.24 39.79
N GLU A 330 20.53 19.84 40.49
CA GLU A 330 19.27 20.27 39.90
C GLU A 330 19.49 21.25 38.73
N SER A 331 18.84 20.95 37.60
CA SER A 331 18.85 21.76 36.38
C SER A 331 17.59 21.45 35.56
N PRO A 332 17.13 22.35 34.68
CA PRO A 332 15.96 22.08 33.84
C PRO A 332 16.17 20.87 32.92
N THR A 333 17.38 20.69 32.39
CA THR A 333 17.75 19.52 31.58
C THR A 333 17.77 18.22 32.39
N LEU A 334 18.14 18.26 33.67
CA LEU A 334 18.00 17.10 34.56
C LEU A 334 16.52 16.77 34.83
N HIS A 335 15.65 17.77 34.96
CA HIS A 335 14.21 17.54 35.09
C HIS A 335 13.64 16.84 33.86
N GLU A 336 13.98 17.30 32.66
CA GLU A 336 13.61 16.63 31.39
C GLU A 336 14.13 15.18 31.34
N ALA A 337 15.37 14.94 31.77
CA ALA A 337 15.94 13.60 31.83
C ALA A 337 15.18 12.67 32.80
N ARG A 338 14.74 13.20 33.96
CA ARG A 338 13.94 12.44 34.94
C ARG A 338 12.57 12.07 34.39
N VAL A 339 11.94 12.99 33.67
CA VAL A 339 10.67 12.76 32.95
C VAL A 339 10.83 11.64 31.92
N ALA A 340 11.85 11.72 31.07
CA ALA A 340 12.14 10.68 30.08
C ALA A 340 12.40 9.32 30.75
N ARG A 341 13.14 9.31 31.87
CA ARG A 341 13.37 8.13 32.70
C ARG A 341 12.06 7.54 33.25
N ASP A 342 11.11 8.36 33.67
CA ASP A 342 9.83 7.87 34.20
C ASP A 342 8.97 7.23 33.09
N VAL A 343 8.98 7.79 31.87
CA VAL A 343 8.35 7.18 30.68
C VAL A 343 9.02 5.84 30.35
N LEU A 344 10.35 5.79 30.37
CA LEU A 344 11.16 4.60 30.16
C LEU A 344 10.81 3.50 31.16
N ARG A 345 10.74 3.82 32.46
CA ARG A 345 10.39 2.86 33.51
C ARG A 345 9.02 2.23 33.24
N LEU A 346 8.00 3.05 32.97
CA LEU A 346 6.65 2.56 32.67
C LEU A 346 6.61 1.67 31.42
N THR A 347 7.40 2.00 30.40
CA THR A 347 7.49 1.21 29.15
C THR A 347 8.13 -0.15 29.40
N LEU A 348 9.26 -0.18 30.12
CA LEU A 348 9.97 -1.42 30.44
C LEU A 348 9.18 -2.29 31.42
N ASP A 349 8.50 -1.70 32.41
CA ASP A 349 7.64 -2.44 33.35
C ASP A 349 6.43 -3.05 32.62
N GLY A 350 5.92 -2.37 31.59
CA GLY A 350 4.90 -2.88 30.68
C GLY A 350 5.36 -4.01 29.74
N GLY A 351 6.66 -4.35 29.73
CA GLY A 351 7.23 -5.42 28.89
C GLY A 351 7.70 -4.97 27.51
N GLY A 352 7.74 -3.66 27.26
CA GLY A 352 8.20 -3.07 26.02
C GLY A 352 9.72 -2.96 25.98
N LEU A 353 10.30 -3.05 24.78
CA LEU A 353 11.71 -2.70 24.58
C LEU A 353 11.81 -1.19 24.37
N ALA A 354 12.79 -0.54 25.00
CA ALA A 354 13.00 0.90 24.92
C ALA A 354 14.45 1.24 24.57
N THR A 355 14.99 0.56 23.55
CA THR A 355 16.41 0.60 23.19
C THR A 355 16.89 1.98 22.78
N ASP A 356 16.09 2.71 21.99
CA ASP A 356 16.48 4.03 21.49
C ASP A 356 16.36 5.07 22.60
N GLU A 357 15.32 4.98 23.41
CA GLU A 357 15.06 5.89 24.53
C GLU A 357 16.12 5.71 25.64
N LEU A 358 16.56 4.49 25.90
CA LEU A 358 17.69 4.23 26.81
C LEU A 358 18.99 4.83 26.28
N ARG A 359 19.25 4.71 24.98
CA ARG A 359 20.40 5.35 24.33
C ARG A 359 20.33 6.87 24.46
N ASP A 360 19.16 7.45 24.23
CA ASP A 360 18.91 8.90 24.36
C ASP A 360 19.12 9.36 25.81
N LEU A 361 18.64 8.59 26.81
CA LEU A 361 18.86 8.89 28.23
C LEU A 361 20.35 8.76 28.62
N HIS A 362 21.06 7.76 28.09
CA HIS A 362 22.49 7.59 28.31
C HIS A 362 23.28 8.77 27.76
N ALA A 363 22.95 9.22 26.55
CA ALA A 363 23.56 10.39 25.92
C ALA A 363 23.26 11.67 26.72
N THR A 364 22.03 11.80 27.22
CA THR A 364 21.63 12.90 28.11
C THR A 364 22.45 12.94 29.39
N LEU A 365 22.61 11.79 30.05
CA LEU A 365 23.42 11.68 31.25
C LEU A 365 24.88 12.03 30.98
N ALA A 366 25.46 11.50 29.89
CA ALA A 366 26.85 11.78 29.51
C ALA A 366 27.08 13.29 29.24
N ALA A 367 26.13 13.96 28.58
CA ALA A 367 26.22 15.40 28.32
C ALA A 367 26.16 16.22 29.62
N LEU A 368 25.30 15.83 30.57
CA LEU A 368 25.17 16.48 31.88
C LEU A 368 26.43 16.29 32.74
N GLU A 369 27.06 15.11 32.68
CA GLU A 369 28.29 14.81 33.44
C GLU A 369 29.53 15.50 32.84
N ALA A 370 29.67 15.53 31.51
CA ALA A 370 30.89 15.99 30.85
C ALA A 370 30.99 17.52 30.72
N ALA A 371 29.88 18.19 30.39
CA ALA A 371 29.89 19.62 30.07
C ALA A 371 28.54 20.29 30.39
N PRO A 372 28.18 20.46 31.68
CA PRO A 372 26.86 20.95 32.09
C PRO A 372 26.50 22.32 31.50
N ALA A 373 27.49 23.19 31.25
CA ALA A 373 27.28 24.49 30.62
C ALA A 373 26.88 24.41 29.13
N ASN A 374 27.30 23.36 28.41
CA ASN A 374 27.03 23.16 26.98
C ASN A 374 26.00 22.05 26.73
N ALA A 375 25.51 21.39 27.79
CA ALA A 375 24.62 20.24 27.71
C ALA A 375 23.37 20.53 26.89
N ALA A 376 22.73 21.70 27.06
CA ALA A 376 21.52 22.06 26.31
C ALA A 376 21.74 22.05 24.78
N ARG A 377 22.82 22.68 24.31
CA ARG A 377 23.18 22.71 22.88
C ARG A 377 23.53 21.33 22.34
N LEU A 378 24.35 20.56 23.08
CA LEU A 378 24.72 19.21 22.68
C LEU A 378 23.49 18.29 22.58
N LEU A 379 22.54 18.42 23.51
CA LEU A 379 21.30 17.65 23.51
C LEU A 379 20.36 18.05 22.39
N GLU A 380 20.34 19.33 21.99
CA GLU A 380 19.59 19.77 20.80
C GLU A 380 20.14 19.13 19.52
N LEU A 381 21.46 19.15 19.33
CA LEU A 381 22.11 18.51 18.18
C LEU A 381 21.88 16.98 18.19
N GLN A 382 22.00 16.34 19.34
CA GLN A 382 21.73 14.90 19.50
C GLN A 382 20.27 14.55 19.18
N ARG A 383 19.30 15.37 19.64
CA ARG A 383 17.88 15.22 19.29
C ARG A 383 17.67 15.32 17.78
N GLY A 384 18.28 16.32 17.13
CA GLY A 384 18.23 16.47 15.68
C GLY A 384 18.77 15.23 14.93
N LEU A 385 19.90 14.66 15.37
CA LEU A 385 20.44 13.43 14.79
C LEU A 385 19.51 12.22 15.02
N ALA A 386 18.94 12.09 16.22
CA ALA A 386 18.00 11.02 16.54
C ALA A 386 16.70 11.13 15.73
N GLU A 387 16.21 12.35 15.49
CA GLU A 387 15.05 12.61 14.64
C GLU A 387 15.30 12.21 13.19
N VAL A 388 16.47 12.55 12.63
CA VAL A 388 16.87 12.08 11.29
C VAL A 388 16.90 10.56 11.23
N GLU A 389 17.52 9.91 12.21
CA GLU A 389 17.59 8.44 12.24
C GLU A 389 16.20 7.81 12.31
N ARG A 390 15.32 8.33 13.17
CA ARG A 390 13.95 7.83 13.29
C ARG A 390 13.18 8.01 11.98
N ALA A 391 13.28 9.17 11.34
CA ALA A 391 12.62 9.44 10.07
C ALA A 391 13.19 8.59 8.92
N ALA A 392 14.49 8.30 8.92
CA ALA A 392 15.14 7.45 7.94
C ALA A 392 14.61 6.00 7.95
N ARG A 393 14.14 5.51 9.11
CA ARG A 393 13.57 4.15 9.23
C ARG A 393 12.28 3.97 8.44
N ASP A 394 11.53 5.05 8.22
CA ASP A 394 10.29 5.03 7.44
C ASP A 394 10.52 5.19 5.94
N VAL A 395 11.77 5.42 5.50
CA VAL A 395 12.12 5.69 4.11
C VAL A 395 13.00 4.57 3.57
N PRO A 396 12.56 3.85 2.51
CA PRO A 396 13.33 2.77 1.90
C PRO A 396 14.75 3.20 1.53
N GLY A 397 15.74 2.39 1.92
CA GLY A 397 17.17 2.62 1.64
C GLY A 397 17.81 3.79 2.41
N ALA A 398 17.05 4.66 3.08
CA ALA A 398 17.60 5.84 3.75
C ALA A 398 18.44 5.47 4.98
N SER A 399 18.00 4.52 5.80
CA SER A 399 18.75 4.06 6.98
C SER A 399 20.15 3.56 6.63
N ALA A 400 20.29 2.78 5.55
CA ALA A 400 21.57 2.22 5.13
C ALA A 400 22.54 3.31 4.64
N GLU A 401 22.03 4.33 3.94
CA GLU A 401 22.83 5.47 3.47
C GLU A 401 23.20 6.44 4.59
N LEU A 402 22.27 6.71 5.51
CA LEU A 402 22.46 7.67 6.60
C LEU A 402 23.24 7.08 7.78
N ALA A 403 23.25 5.76 7.99
CA ALA A 403 23.97 5.12 9.09
C ALA A 403 25.44 5.57 9.25
N PRO A 404 26.31 5.52 8.22
CA PRO A 404 27.69 5.97 8.36
C PRO A 404 27.81 7.48 8.62
N LEU A 405 26.90 8.29 8.06
CA LEU A 405 26.91 9.74 8.24
C LEU A 405 26.46 10.13 9.66
N LEU A 406 25.44 9.46 10.19
CA LEU A 406 24.96 9.61 11.56
C LEU A 406 26.03 9.17 12.57
N ALA A 407 26.75 8.08 12.30
CA ALA A 407 27.86 7.63 13.13
C ALA A 407 28.98 8.68 13.18
N ALA A 408 29.40 9.19 12.02
CA ALA A 408 30.42 10.24 11.95
C ALA A 408 29.99 11.54 12.66
N ALA A 409 28.73 11.95 12.50
CA ALA A 409 28.19 13.13 13.19
C ALA A 409 28.16 12.96 14.72
N ARG A 410 27.82 11.76 15.21
CA ARG A 410 27.87 11.43 16.64
C ARG A 410 29.29 11.45 17.20
N GLU A 411 30.25 10.90 16.47
CA GLU A 411 31.65 10.95 16.86
C GLU A 411 32.19 12.39 16.89
N ALA A 412 31.80 13.23 15.92
CA ALA A 412 32.14 14.65 15.90
C ALA A 412 31.59 15.37 17.16
N LEU A 413 30.30 15.15 17.48
CA LEU A 413 29.70 15.69 18.70
C LEU A 413 30.40 15.21 19.98
N ALA A 414 30.80 13.94 20.03
CA ALA A 414 31.54 13.38 21.17
C ALA A 414 32.93 14.03 21.34
N ARG A 415 33.55 14.51 20.25
CA ARG A 415 34.79 15.31 20.28
C ARG A 415 34.56 16.80 20.55
N GLY A 416 33.31 17.25 20.65
CA GLY A 416 32.95 18.66 20.80
C GLY A 416 33.00 19.46 19.48
N GLU A 417 33.05 18.78 18.34
CA GLU A 417 32.94 19.39 17.01
C GLU A 417 31.46 19.62 16.66
N ASP A 418 31.19 20.60 15.79
CA ASP A 418 29.84 20.86 15.30
C ASP A 418 29.41 19.80 14.27
N ALA A 419 28.22 19.22 14.47
CA ALA A 419 27.52 18.43 13.47
C ALA A 419 26.50 19.31 12.75
N ASP A 420 26.29 19.06 11.45
CA ASP A 420 25.25 19.71 10.63
C ASP A 420 24.09 18.71 10.38
N PRO A 421 23.03 18.70 11.22
CA PRO A 421 21.84 17.87 10.98
C PRO A 421 21.16 18.18 9.64
N ASP A 422 21.25 19.41 9.13
CA ASP A 422 20.55 19.82 7.90
C ASP A 422 21.13 19.12 6.67
N SER A 423 22.43 18.82 6.68
CA SER A 423 23.05 18.02 5.62
C SER A 423 22.45 16.60 5.54
N LEU A 424 22.15 15.99 6.69
CA LEU A 424 21.56 14.66 6.78
C LEU A 424 20.09 14.68 6.37
N TRP A 425 19.37 15.73 6.76
CA TRP A 425 18.00 15.95 6.30
C TRP A 425 17.91 16.11 4.78
N ARG A 426 18.84 16.81 4.13
CA ARG A 426 18.90 16.90 2.65
C ARG A 426 19.07 15.54 1.98
N VAL A 427 19.88 14.65 2.57
CA VAL A 427 20.04 13.26 2.07
C VAL A 427 18.72 12.49 2.22
N LEU A 428 18.05 12.63 3.36
CA LEU A 428 16.76 12.00 3.63
C LEU A 428 15.67 12.52 2.67
N GLU A 429 15.60 13.84 2.45
CA GLU A 429 14.67 14.50 1.51
C GLU A 429 14.80 13.94 0.09
N ARG A 430 16.04 13.78 -0.39
CA ARG A 430 16.31 13.16 -1.69
C ARG A 430 15.78 11.74 -1.76
N ARG A 431 16.01 10.93 -0.72
CA ARG A 431 15.51 9.55 -0.66
C ARG A 431 13.99 9.47 -0.57
N MET A 432 13.38 10.41 0.12
CA MET A 432 11.93 10.53 0.17
C MET A 432 11.35 10.88 -1.20
N GLY A 433 11.98 11.79 -1.94
CA GLY A 433 11.59 12.10 -3.32
C GLY A 433 11.66 10.87 -4.23
N GLN A 434 12.73 10.06 -4.10
CA GLN A 434 12.85 8.79 -4.82
C GLN A 434 11.76 7.79 -4.41
N ALA A 435 11.52 7.60 -3.11
CA ALA A 435 10.51 6.67 -2.61
C ALA A 435 9.06 7.11 -2.95
N ALA A 436 8.83 8.41 -3.15
CA ALA A 436 7.56 8.94 -3.63
C ALA A 436 7.38 8.67 -5.13
N GLN A 437 8.44 8.85 -5.93
CA GLN A 437 8.44 8.50 -7.35
C GLN A 437 8.20 7.00 -7.55
N GLU A 438 8.92 6.16 -6.83
CA GLU A 438 8.74 4.69 -6.86
C GLU A 438 7.29 4.31 -6.51
N ARG A 439 6.69 4.98 -5.52
CA ARG A 439 5.27 4.75 -5.19
C ARG A 439 4.35 5.14 -6.35
N GLN A 440 4.58 6.27 -7.00
CA GLN A 440 3.79 6.69 -8.15
C GLN A 440 3.92 5.70 -9.32
N ASP A 441 5.11 5.14 -9.51
CA ASP A 441 5.37 4.11 -10.52
C ASP A 441 4.61 2.81 -10.17
N PHE A 442 4.61 2.40 -8.91
CA PHE A 442 3.80 1.27 -8.44
C PHE A 442 2.30 1.51 -8.65
N ASP A 443 1.79 2.69 -8.31
CA ASP A 443 0.37 3.02 -8.50
C ASP A 443 -0.01 3.01 -9.98
N THR A 444 0.87 3.49 -10.85
CA THR A 444 0.68 3.43 -12.31
C THR A 444 0.64 2.00 -12.83
N ARG A 445 1.55 1.14 -12.36
CA ARG A 445 1.59 -0.29 -12.71
C ARG A 445 0.36 -1.03 -12.16
N ALA A 446 -0.05 -0.75 -10.93
CA ALA A 446 -1.25 -1.31 -10.32
C ALA A 446 -2.51 -0.92 -11.12
N ASP A 447 -2.63 0.34 -11.54
CA ASP A 447 -3.73 0.81 -12.38
C ASP A 447 -3.76 0.13 -13.74
N HIS A 448 -2.59 -0.19 -14.31
CA HIS A 448 -2.53 -1.02 -15.52
C HIS A 448 -3.07 -2.42 -15.25
N VAL A 449 -2.55 -3.12 -14.24
CA VAL A 449 -2.98 -4.48 -13.88
C VAL A 449 -4.49 -4.54 -13.59
N ILE A 450 -5.00 -3.61 -12.78
CA ILE A 450 -6.43 -3.54 -12.42
C ILE A 450 -7.30 -3.36 -13.67
N ARG A 451 -6.93 -2.44 -14.56
CA ARG A 451 -7.68 -2.14 -15.79
C ARG A 451 -7.69 -3.34 -16.73
N GLU A 452 -6.55 -3.99 -16.90
CA GLU A 452 -6.42 -5.17 -17.75
C GLU A 452 -7.20 -6.35 -17.18
N TYR A 453 -7.12 -6.59 -15.87
CA TYR A 453 -7.96 -7.58 -15.19
C TYR A 453 -9.46 -7.31 -15.43
N ASP A 454 -9.91 -6.06 -15.32
CA ASP A 454 -11.32 -5.72 -15.53
C ASP A 454 -11.82 -6.07 -16.95
N THR A 455 -10.93 -6.16 -17.94
CA THR A 455 -11.27 -6.66 -19.28
C THR A 455 -11.47 -8.17 -19.31
N VAL A 456 -10.66 -8.94 -18.58
CA VAL A 456 -10.66 -10.42 -18.59
C VAL A 456 -11.48 -11.04 -17.44
N ARG A 457 -12.06 -10.23 -16.56
CA ARG A 457 -12.78 -10.67 -15.34
C ARG A 457 -13.94 -11.65 -15.58
N HIS A 458 -14.46 -11.71 -16.82
CA HIS A 458 -15.56 -12.59 -17.21
C HIS A 458 -15.09 -13.99 -17.60
N LEU A 459 -13.78 -14.20 -17.74
CA LEU A 459 -13.19 -15.50 -18.04
C LEU A 459 -13.17 -16.37 -16.78
N ALA A 460 -13.75 -17.56 -16.87
CA ALA A 460 -13.76 -18.55 -15.81
C ALA A 460 -12.46 -19.37 -15.83
N GLY A 461 -11.39 -18.82 -15.25
CA GLY A 461 -10.09 -19.50 -15.10
C GLY A 461 -9.51 -19.33 -13.69
N GLU A 462 -8.69 -20.28 -13.24
CA GLU A 462 -8.00 -20.19 -11.95
C GLU A 462 -7.03 -19.00 -11.92
N THR A 463 -6.29 -18.79 -13.01
CA THR A 463 -5.40 -17.65 -13.25
C THR A 463 -6.16 -16.32 -13.10
N THR A 464 -7.32 -16.18 -13.75
CA THR A 464 -8.20 -15.00 -13.64
C THR A 464 -8.72 -14.79 -12.22
N GLN A 465 -9.12 -15.85 -11.52
CA GLN A 465 -9.59 -15.74 -10.12
C GLN A 465 -8.48 -15.32 -9.16
N LYS A 466 -7.25 -15.82 -9.36
CA LYS A 466 -6.08 -15.42 -8.57
C LYS A 466 -5.69 -13.97 -8.86
N LEU A 467 -5.67 -13.58 -10.14
CA LEU A 467 -5.44 -12.20 -10.56
C LEU A 467 -6.48 -11.24 -9.98
N GLY A 468 -7.76 -11.65 -9.91
CA GLY A 468 -8.81 -10.84 -9.29
C GLY A 468 -8.58 -10.55 -7.81
N ARG A 469 -8.16 -11.56 -7.03
CA ARG A 469 -7.80 -11.37 -5.62
C ARG A 469 -6.62 -10.41 -5.46
N LEU A 470 -5.58 -10.55 -6.28
CA LEU A 470 -4.44 -9.64 -6.25
C LEU A 470 -4.84 -8.23 -6.68
N ALA A 471 -5.71 -8.07 -7.69
CA ALA A 471 -6.23 -6.76 -8.09
C ALA A 471 -7.01 -6.07 -6.96
N ASP A 472 -7.78 -6.81 -6.16
CA ASP A 472 -8.44 -6.27 -4.97
C ASP A 472 -7.45 -5.87 -3.87
N THR A 473 -6.41 -6.67 -3.64
CA THR A 473 -5.31 -6.30 -2.73
C THR A 473 -4.59 -5.04 -3.21
N LEU A 474 -4.27 -4.92 -4.51
CA LEU A 474 -3.65 -3.73 -5.10
C LEU A 474 -4.54 -2.50 -4.92
N ARG A 475 -5.87 -2.62 -5.12
CA ARG A 475 -6.83 -1.53 -4.85
C ARG A 475 -6.80 -1.10 -3.39
N ALA A 476 -6.68 -2.04 -2.45
CA ALA A 476 -6.59 -1.75 -1.03
C ALA A 476 -5.25 -1.09 -0.67
N GLN A 477 -4.12 -1.60 -1.19
CA GLN A 477 -2.78 -1.05 -0.99
C GLN A 477 -2.63 0.35 -1.60
N ARG A 478 -3.28 0.65 -2.73
CA ARG A 478 -3.31 1.97 -3.37
C ARG A 478 -4.03 3.03 -2.53
N ARG A 479 -5.01 2.61 -1.72
CA ARG A 479 -5.76 3.50 -0.82
C ARG A 479 -5.00 3.85 0.46
N LEU A 480 -3.94 3.10 0.77
CA LEU A 480 -3.05 3.44 1.89
C LEU A 480 -2.31 4.74 1.58
N GLY A 481 -2.16 5.59 2.60
CA GLY A 481 -1.37 6.82 2.53
C GLY A 481 0.13 6.54 2.60
N ALA A 482 0.82 7.15 3.57
CA ALA A 482 2.22 6.84 3.83
C ALA A 482 2.36 5.37 4.28
N MET A 483 3.17 4.59 3.56
CA MET A 483 3.41 3.18 3.85
C MET A 483 4.76 2.99 4.54
N SER A 484 4.79 2.05 5.48
CA SER A 484 6.03 1.50 6.04
C SER A 484 6.86 0.81 4.95
N GLY A 485 8.16 0.61 5.21
CA GLY A 485 9.05 -0.11 4.29
C GLY A 485 8.55 -1.52 3.97
N SER A 486 8.09 -2.26 4.98
CA SER A 486 7.56 -3.62 4.80
C SER A 486 6.23 -3.66 4.03
N ALA A 487 5.38 -2.63 4.18
CA ALA A 487 4.15 -2.51 3.40
C ALA A 487 4.48 -2.20 1.93
N ARG A 488 5.49 -1.36 1.64
CA ARG A 488 5.95 -1.11 0.27
C ARG A 488 6.52 -2.36 -0.38
N GLU A 489 7.37 -3.13 0.31
CA GLU A 489 7.89 -4.40 -0.23
C GLU A 489 6.77 -5.36 -0.59
N ARG A 490 5.76 -5.50 0.29
CA ARG A 490 4.58 -6.32 -0.01
C ARG A 490 3.80 -5.80 -1.22
N TYR A 491 3.68 -4.47 -1.36
CA TYR A 491 3.02 -3.88 -2.53
C TYR A 491 3.78 -4.22 -3.81
N ALA A 492 5.10 -4.05 -3.82
CA ALA A 492 5.95 -4.41 -4.95
C ALA A 492 5.81 -5.90 -5.31
N GLN A 493 5.87 -6.79 -4.30
CA GLN A 493 5.71 -8.23 -4.51
C GLN A 493 4.32 -8.60 -5.06
N THR A 494 3.25 -8.06 -4.47
CA THR A 494 1.86 -8.29 -4.94
C THR A 494 1.72 -7.86 -6.40
N LEU A 495 2.37 -6.76 -6.75
CA LEU A 495 2.34 -6.19 -8.08
C LEU A 495 3.12 -7.04 -9.09
N GLU A 496 4.32 -7.51 -8.75
CA GLU A 496 5.10 -8.44 -9.57
C GLU A 496 4.34 -9.76 -9.81
N GLU A 497 3.73 -10.31 -8.76
CA GLU A 497 2.91 -11.53 -8.87
C GLU A 497 1.68 -11.31 -9.77
N ALA A 498 1.03 -10.15 -9.67
CA ALA A 498 -0.13 -9.84 -10.49
C ALA A 498 0.25 -9.58 -11.96
N GLU A 499 1.39 -8.94 -12.23
CA GLU A 499 1.92 -8.76 -13.57
C GLU A 499 2.29 -10.10 -14.24
N ALA A 500 2.89 -11.02 -13.48
CA ALA A 500 3.20 -12.36 -13.97
C ALA A 500 1.91 -13.14 -14.34
N LEU A 501 0.90 -13.11 -13.47
CA LEU A 501 -0.40 -13.76 -13.75
C LEU A 501 -1.17 -13.09 -14.88
N LEU A 502 -1.01 -11.78 -15.07
CA LEU A 502 -1.60 -11.08 -16.21
C LEU A 502 -0.97 -11.53 -17.52
N ALA A 503 0.36 -11.71 -17.55
CA ALA A 503 1.06 -12.25 -18.72
C ALA A 503 0.61 -13.69 -19.04
N GLU A 504 0.48 -14.53 -18.00
CA GLU A 504 -0.04 -15.91 -18.14
C GLU A 504 -1.48 -15.91 -18.67
N SER A 505 -2.38 -15.10 -18.08
CA SER A 505 -3.77 -14.99 -18.53
C SER A 505 -3.89 -14.52 -19.98
N ARG A 506 -3.02 -13.60 -20.43
CA ARG A 506 -2.97 -13.17 -21.84
C ARG A 506 -2.51 -14.30 -22.76
N ALA A 507 -1.49 -15.06 -22.35
CA ALA A 507 -1.01 -16.20 -23.12
C ALA A 507 -2.08 -17.31 -23.23
N GLU A 508 -2.77 -17.62 -22.13
CA GLU A 508 -3.89 -18.56 -22.11
C GLU A 508 -5.02 -18.11 -23.03
N TYR A 509 -5.37 -16.81 -22.98
CA TYR A 509 -6.43 -16.26 -23.82
C TYR A 509 -6.06 -16.30 -25.31
N GLN A 510 -4.81 -15.96 -25.66
CA GLN A 510 -4.31 -16.08 -27.03
C GLN A 510 -4.31 -17.54 -27.52
N ALA A 511 -3.83 -18.47 -26.69
CA ALA A 511 -3.86 -19.89 -27.01
C ALA A 511 -5.30 -20.40 -27.20
N ALA A 512 -6.24 -19.97 -26.36
CA ALA A 512 -7.65 -20.31 -26.50
C ALA A 512 -8.26 -19.75 -27.80
N GLN A 513 -7.87 -18.52 -28.21
CA GLN A 513 -8.28 -17.93 -29.48
C GLN A 513 -7.69 -18.68 -30.68
N GLU A 514 -6.42 -19.07 -30.64
CA GLU A 514 -5.77 -19.85 -31.70
C GLU A 514 -6.40 -21.24 -31.85
N VAL A 515 -6.69 -21.91 -30.73
CA VAL A 515 -7.41 -23.20 -30.72
C VAL A 515 -8.81 -23.02 -31.34
N THR A 516 -9.55 -21.98 -30.92
CA THR A 516 -10.87 -21.68 -31.49
C THR A 516 -10.79 -21.37 -32.99
N ALA A 517 -9.78 -20.63 -33.43
CA ALA A 517 -9.54 -20.33 -34.84
C ALA A 517 -9.16 -21.59 -35.64
N SER A 518 -8.40 -22.53 -35.05
CA SER A 518 -8.02 -23.80 -35.68
C SER A 518 -9.20 -24.76 -35.86
N PHE A 519 -10.21 -24.70 -34.99
CA PHE A 519 -11.47 -25.43 -35.14
C PHE A 519 -12.45 -24.77 -36.14
N GLY A 520 -12.20 -23.52 -36.54
CA GLY A 520 -13.16 -22.65 -37.22
C GLY A 520 -13.31 -22.77 -38.74
N ALA A 521 -12.63 -23.69 -39.43
CA ALA A 521 -12.86 -23.90 -40.88
C ALA A 521 -12.63 -25.35 -41.34
N ASP A 522 -11.57 -26.01 -40.86
CA ASP A 522 -11.17 -27.33 -41.36
C ASP A 522 -11.79 -28.50 -40.59
N ALA A 523 -12.04 -28.34 -39.28
CA ALA A 523 -12.63 -29.40 -38.45
C ALA A 523 -14.12 -29.63 -38.76
N LEU A 524 -14.86 -28.58 -39.10
CA LEU A 524 -16.28 -28.66 -39.52
C LEU A 524 -16.43 -29.25 -40.92
N SER A 525 -15.49 -28.99 -41.84
CA SER A 525 -15.49 -29.59 -43.19
C SER A 525 -15.18 -31.10 -43.14
N GLY A 526 -14.30 -31.53 -42.23
CA GLY A 526 -14.02 -32.94 -41.99
C GLY A 526 -15.15 -33.71 -41.30
N LEU A 527 -15.91 -33.06 -40.41
CA LEU A 527 -17.08 -33.67 -39.76
C LEU A 527 -18.33 -33.69 -40.65
N LEU A 528 -18.50 -32.71 -41.55
CA LEU A 528 -19.60 -32.67 -42.52
C LEU A 528 -19.37 -33.54 -43.76
N GLY A 529 -18.11 -33.82 -44.12
CA GLY A 529 -17.75 -34.72 -45.22
C GLY A 529 -17.94 -36.22 -44.93
N VAL A 530 -18.13 -36.61 -43.65
CA VAL A 530 -18.36 -38.01 -43.26
C VAL A 530 -19.85 -38.40 -43.33
N PHE A 531 -20.77 -37.42 -43.44
CA PHE A 531 -22.22 -37.67 -43.49
C PHE A 531 -22.83 -37.66 -44.90
N ASP A 532 -22.06 -37.44 -45.97
CA ASP A 532 -22.57 -37.44 -47.35
C ASP A 532 -22.12 -38.68 -48.15
N LEU A 533 -22.38 -39.87 -47.60
CA LEU A 533 -22.24 -41.14 -48.29
C LEU A 533 -23.50 -41.99 -48.06
N GLY A 534 -24.44 -41.87 -49.00
CA GLY A 534 -25.48 -42.89 -49.25
C GLY A 534 -26.89 -42.47 -48.89
N GLY A 535 -27.51 -41.65 -49.75
CA GLY A 535 -28.96 -41.60 -49.81
C GLY A 535 -29.52 -42.92 -50.32
N GLU A 536 -30.38 -43.57 -49.54
CA GLU A 536 -31.71 -43.99 -49.97
C GLU A 536 -32.55 -44.52 -48.79
N ALA A 537 -33.81 -44.07 -48.78
CA ALA A 537 -34.97 -44.63 -48.10
C ALA A 537 -35.08 -44.50 -46.57
N GLY A 538 -36.19 -43.90 -46.14
CA GLY A 538 -36.88 -44.35 -44.92
C GLY A 538 -37.31 -43.23 -43.98
N ASN A 539 -38.57 -42.88 -44.10
CA ASN A 539 -39.40 -42.08 -43.20
C ASN A 539 -39.26 -42.43 -41.69
N ASP A 540 -39.65 -41.45 -40.87
CA ASP A 540 -39.98 -41.52 -39.43
C ASP A 540 -38.83 -41.37 -38.41
N LEU A 541 -38.72 -40.15 -37.86
CA LEU A 541 -38.83 -39.86 -36.42
C LEU A 541 -38.72 -38.35 -36.20
N GLY A 542 -39.86 -37.67 -36.32
CA GLY A 542 -40.00 -36.26 -35.95
C GLY A 542 -39.98 -36.07 -34.44
N GLY A 543 -38.97 -35.34 -33.98
CA GLY A 543 -38.99 -34.61 -32.71
C GLY A 543 -38.05 -35.16 -31.65
N LEU A 544 -36.83 -34.58 -31.54
CA LEU A 544 -36.20 -34.34 -30.23
C LEU A 544 -34.92 -33.46 -30.21
N PHE A 545 -34.70 -32.49 -31.12
CA PHE A 545 -33.60 -31.54 -30.96
C PHE A 545 -34.04 -30.11 -31.26
N GLY A 546 -34.05 -29.29 -30.21
CA GLY A 546 -34.28 -27.85 -30.27
C GLY A 546 -33.14 -27.19 -31.03
N ALA A 547 -33.53 -26.43 -32.04
CA ALA A 547 -32.65 -25.68 -32.93
C ALA A 547 -31.80 -24.67 -32.16
N GLU A 548 -30.50 -24.68 -32.46
CA GLU A 548 -29.61 -23.53 -32.25
C GLU A 548 -30.20 -22.32 -32.98
N THR A 549 -30.42 -21.25 -32.22
CA THR A 549 -30.76 -19.94 -32.76
C THR A 549 -29.55 -19.37 -33.49
N ALA A 550 -29.49 -19.57 -34.80
CA ALA A 550 -28.62 -18.82 -35.69
C ALA A 550 -28.92 -17.31 -35.56
N ALA A 551 -27.89 -16.51 -35.33
CA ALA A 551 -27.99 -15.05 -35.31
C ALA A 551 -28.47 -14.52 -36.67
N PRO A 552 -29.36 -13.51 -36.70
CA PRO A 552 -29.94 -13.02 -37.95
C PRO A 552 -28.89 -12.29 -38.78
N VAL A 553 -28.82 -12.62 -40.07
CA VAL A 553 -28.10 -11.83 -41.08
C VAL A 553 -28.87 -10.52 -41.25
N LEU A 554 -28.33 -9.41 -40.77
CA LEU A 554 -28.93 -8.08 -40.90
C LEU A 554 -28.98 -7.70 -42.39
N THR A 555 -30.18 -7.41 -42.88
CA THR A 555 -30.37 -6.86 -44.22
C THR A 555 -30.11 -5.35 -44.20
N PRO A 556 -29.65 -4.73 -45.31
CA PRO A 556 -29.28 -3.31 -45.37
C PRO A 556 -30.42 -2.31 -45.05
N SER A 557 -31.63 -2.79 -44.75
CA SER A 557 -32.81 -2.00 -44.37
C SER A 557 -32.88 -1.63 -42.88
N ASP A 558 -32.02 -2.18 -42.03
CA ASP A 558 -32.08 -2.01 -40.56
C ASP A 558 -31.01 -1.05 -39.99
N LEU A 559 -30.22 -0.42 -40.86
CA LEU A 559 -29.16 0.51 -40.45
C LEU A 559 -29.69 1.95 -40.31
N PRO A 560 -29.26 2.70 -39.28
CA PRO A 560 -29.56 4.13 -39.18
C PRO A 560 -29.10 4.92 -40.42
N ASP A 561 -29.80 6.00 -40.75
CA ASP A 561 -29.45 6.84 -41.90
C ASP A 561 -28.01 7.38 -41.83
N ASP A 562 -27.35 7.40 -42.98
CA ASP A 562 -25.94 7.78 -43.16
C ASP A 562 -24.97 6.97 -42.27
N THR A 563 -25.22 5.67 -42.15
CA THR A 563 -24.32 4.72 -41.50
C THR A 563 -23.96 3.53 -42.39
N TRP A 564 -22.78 2.97 -42.16
CA TRP A 564 -22.21 1.88 -42.93
C TRP A 564 -21.45 0.90 -42.06
N LEU A 565 -21.49 -0.38 -42.44
CA LEU A 565 -20.60 -1.42 -41.95
C LEU A 565 -19.54 -1.70 -43.02
N ILE A 566 -18.27 -1.72 -42.61
CA ILE A 566 -17.12 -1.88 -43.50
C ILE A 566 -16.23 -3.01 -42.99
N ARG A 567 -15.90 -3.97 -43.87
CA ARG A 567 -14.90 -5.02 -43.64
C ARG A 567 -14.09 -5.19 -44.92
N GLY A 568 -13.04 -4.38 -45.08
CA GLY A 568 -12.28 -4.22 -46.33
C GLY A 568 -13.07 -3.53 -47.47
N ALA A 569 -14.37 -3.81 -47.59
CA ALA A 569 -15.34 -3.13 -48.43
C ALA A 569 -16.62 -2.84 -47.64
N VAL A 570 -17.52 -2.01 -48.20
CA VAL A 570 -18.82 -1.73 -47.59
C VAL A 570 -19.68 -3.00 -47.62
N THR A 571 -19.99 -3.55 -46.45
CA THR A 571 -20.79 -4.77 -46.31
C THR A 571 -22.28 -4.47 -46.11
N ALA A 572 -22.61 -3.32 -45.52
CA ALA A 572 -23.99 -2.86 -45.38
C ALA A 572 -24.05 -1.32 -45.30
N GLY A 573 -25.14 -0.73 -45.79
CA GLY A 573 -25.36 0.73 -45.85
C GLY A 573 -25.62 1.22 -47.28
N ARG A 574 -26.09 2.47 -47.42
CA ARG A 574 -26.47 3.04 -48.72
C ARG A 574 -25.26 3.22 -49.63
N ALA A 575 -25.36 2.89 -50.93
CA ALA A 575 -24.25 3.11 -51.85
C ALA A 575 -23.91 4.61 -51.98
N ASP A 576 -22.72 5.01 -51.52
CA ASP A 576 -22.14 6.35 -51.66
C ASP A 576 -20.67 6.22 -52.09
N PRO A 577 -20.25 6.81 -53.24
CA PRO A 577 -18.88 6.71 -53.73
C PRO A 577 -17.82 7.27 -52.77
N ALA A 578 -18.19 8.21 -51.89
CA ALA A 578 -17.28 8.72 -50.87
C ALA A 578 -16.90 7.62 -49.85
N VAL A 579 -17.85 6.75 -49.52
CA VAL A 579 -17.68 5.68 -48.51
C VAL A 579 -16.68 4.63 -48.98
N SER A 580 -16.60 4.35 -50.29
CA SER A 580 -15.57 3.47 -50.83
C SER A 580 -14.15 4.01 -50.62
N GLY A 581 -13.96 5.33 -50.73
CA GLY A 581 -12.68 5.98 -50.40
C GLY A 581 -12.36 5.91 -48.91
N VAL A 582 -13.38 6.10 -48.06
CA VAL A 582 -13.23 5.97 -46.59
C VAL A 582 -12.94 4.53 -46.17
N ALA A 583 -13.50 3.52 -46.85
CA ALA A 583 -13.21 2.13 -46.58
C ALA A 583 -11.71 1.80 -46.76
N ALA A 584 -11.07 2.32 -47.81
CA ALA A 584 -9.64 2.17 -48.02
C ALA A 584 -8.81 2.88 -46.93
N LEU A 585 -9.26 4.04 -46.45
CA LEU A 585 -8.62 4.75 -45.33
C LEU A 585 -8.74 3.97 -44.02
N LEU A 586 -9.88 3.33 -43.78
CA LEU A 586 -10.10 2.52 -42.58
C LEU A 586 -9.28 1.22 -42.59
N ASP A 587 -9.03 0.65 -43.76
CA ASP A 587 -8.11 -0.48 -43.91
C ASP A 587 -6.68 -0.10 -43.48
N GLN A 588 -6.20 1.08 -43.91
CA GLN A 588 -4.93 1.64 -43.42
C GLN A 588 -4.96 1.94 -41.92
N ALA A 589 -6.08 2.44 -41.40
CA ALA A 589 -6.24 2.69 -39.97
C ALA A 589 -6.16 1.39 -39.15
N THR A 590 -6.69 0.28 -39.67
CA THR A 590 -6.56 -1.05 -39.06
C THR A 590 -5.10 -1.51 -39.01
N LEU A 591 -4.34 -1.33 -40.09
CA LEU A 591 -2.90 -1.66 -40.13
C LEU A 591 -2.08 -0.84 -39.12
N LEU A 592 -2.50 0.40 -38.86
CA LEU A 592 -1.88 1.28 -37.87
C LEU A 592 -2.36 1.02 -36.42
N GLY A 593 -3.24 0.04 -36.21
CA GLY A 593 -3.80 -0.30 -34.90
C GLY A 593 -4.79 0.74 -34.35
N ALA A 594 -5.31 1.64 -35.20
CA ALA A 594 -6.30 2.63 -34.79
C ALA A 594 -7.65 1.96 -34.52
N ARG A 595 -8.32 2.33 -33.43
CA ARG A 595 -9.66 1.83 -33.05
C ARG A 595 -10.78 2.84 -33.28
N SER A 596 -10.42 4.08 -33.56
CA SER A 596 -11.35 5.17 -33.82
C SER A 596 -10.74 6.12 -34.82
N LEU A 597 -11.53 6.57 -35.79
CA LEU A 597 -11.11 7.58 -36.75
C LEU A 597 -12.18 8.68 -36.83
N ARG A 598 -11.74 9.94 -36.78
CA ARG A 598 -12.61 11.11 -36.93
C ARG A 598 -11.94 12.10 -37.86
N PHE A 599 -12.67 12.54 -38.87
CA PHE A 599 -12.17 13.52 -39.85
C PHE A 599 -13.36 14.25 -40.48
N GLU A 600 -13.08 15.35 -41.18
CA GLU A 600 -14.09 16.20 -41.80
C GLU A 600 -13.74 16.42 -43.27
N ASP A 601 -14.77 16.50 -44.11
CA ASP A 601 -14.68 16.91 -45.51
C ASP A 601 -15.63 18.09 -45.79
N GLU A 602 -15.63 18.58 -47.03
CA GLU A 602 -16.48 19.72 -47.45
C GLU A 602 -17.99 19.50 -47.27
N ARG A 603 -18.41 18.25 -47.01
CA ARG A 603 -19.80 17.82 -46.92
C ARG A 603 -20.18 17.36 -45.50
N GLY A 604 -19.25 17.35 -44.55
CA GLY A 604 -19.52 17.07 -43.13
C GLY A 604 -18.43 16.27 -42.42
N ALA A 605 -18.75 15.83 -41.21
CA ALA A 605 -17.88 15.01 -40.38
C ALA A 605 -18.14 13.51 -40.60
N TRP A 606 -17.08 12.74 -40.39
CA TRP A 606 -17.07 11.28 -40.41
C TRP A 606 -16.56 10.75 -39.07
N VAL A 607 -17.25 9.76 -38.53
CA VAL A 607 -16.83 9.05 -37.31
C VAL A 607 -16.87 7.55 -37.58
N ALA A 608 -15.74 6.90 -37.37
CA ALA A 608 -15.60 5.45 -37.48
C ALA A 608 -15.12 4.85 -36.16
N ARG A 609 -15.69 3.70 -35.77
CA ARG A 609 -15.27 2.89 -34.64
C ARG A 609 -15.03 1.46 -35.09
N GLY A 610 -13.88 0.91 -34.73
CA GLY A 610 -13.56 -0.49 -34.99
C GLY A 610 -14.34 -1.41 -34.05
N ASP A 611 -14.82 -2.54 -34.57
CA ASP A 611 -15.50 -3.58 -33.79
C ASP A 611 -14.52 -4.53 -33.06
N GLY A 612 -13.21 -4.35 -33.26
CA GLY A 612 -12.15 -5.16 -32.66
C GLY A 612 -11.86 -6.48 -33.39
N VAL A 613 -12.66 -6.85 -34.40
CA VAL A 613 -12.54 -8.08 -35.22
C VAL A 613 -12.31 -7.75 -36.70
N GLY A 614 -11.74 -6.56 -36.98
CA GLY A 614 -11.39 -6.11 -38.33
C GLY A 614 -12.54 -5.45 -39.11
N GLY A 615 -13.70 -5.25 -38.48
CA GLY A 615 -14.79 -4.45 -39.02
C GLY A 615 -14.84 -3.03 -38.45
N TRP A 616 -15.46 -2.14 -39.21
CA TRP A 616 -15.68 -0.76 -38.85
C TRP A 616 -17.15 -0.39 -38.96
N ARG A 617 -17.62 0.36 -37.98
CA ARG A 617 -18.91 1.06 -38.00
C ARG A 617 -18.63 2.51 -38.32
N LEU A 618 -19.18 2.99 -39.43
CA LEU A 618 -18.95 4.33 -39.95
C LEU A 618 -20.27 5.11 -39.95
N ALA A 619 -20.21 6.39 -39.58
CA ALA A 619 -21.32 7.30 -39.67
C ALA A 619 -20.88 8.67 -40.21
N ARG A 620 -21.80 9.35 -40.90
CA ARG A 620 -21.62 10.71 -41.42
C ARG A 620 -22.71 11.64 -40.91
N GLY A 621 -22.34 12.91 -40.69
CA GLY A 621 -23.26 13.95 -40.25
C GLY A 621 -22.64 15.35 -40.34
N PRO A 622 -23.38 16.40 -39.95
CA PRO A 622 -22.93 17.78 -40.09
C PRO A 622 -21.78 18.16 -39.14
N SER A 623 -21.61 17.44 -38.03
CA SER A 623 -20.47 17.57 -37.10
C SER A 623 -20.25 16.28 -36.33
N ALA A 624 -19.05 16.07 -35.79
CA ALA A 624 -18.75 14.87 -34.98
C ALA A 624 -19.66 14.76 -33.75
N ALA A 625 -20.03 15.89 -33.14
CA ALA A 625 -20.96 15.94 -32.01
C ALA A 625 -22.38 15.48 -32.42
N ALA A 626 -22.90 15.96 -33.56
CA ALA A 626 -24.21 15.55 -34.06
C ALA A 626 -24.28 14.04 -34.39
N ILE A 627 -23.16 13.46 -34.82
CA ILE A 627 -23.04 12.03 -35.09
C ILE A 627 -23.05 11.23 -33.78
N GLU A 628 -22.29 11.66 -32.77
CA GLU A 628 -22.25 10.96 -31.48
C GLU A 628 -23.62 11.00 -30.77
N ASP A 629 -24.35 12.11 -30.88
CA ASP A 629 -25.71 12.25 -30.32
C ASP A 629 -26.74 11.35 -31.04
N ARG A 630 -26.63 11.23 -32.38
CA ARG A 630 -27.58 10.45 -33.20
C ARG A 630 -27.30 8.95 -33.14
N VAL A 631 -26.03 8.54 -33.28
CA VAL A 631 -25.63 7.14 -33.51
C VAL A 631 -24.41 6.71 -32.69
N GLY A 632 -23.96 7.49 -31.70
CA GLY A 632 -22.81 7.15 -30.86
C GLY A 632 -22.97 5.83 -30.08
N GLY A 633 -24.21 5.54 -29.64
CA GLY A 633 -24.56 4.24 -29.06
C GLY A 633 -24.30 3.09 -30.02
N TRP A 634 -24.84 3.17 -31.23
CA TRP A 634 -24.64 2.17 -32.28
C TRP A 634 -23.18 2.04 -32.73
N LEU A 635 -22.45 3.15 -32.89
CA LEU A 635 -21.03 3.13 -33.21
C LEU A 635 -20.23 2.34 -32.15
N THR A 636 -20.65 2.40 -30.89
CA THR A 636 -19.99 1.72 -29.77
C THR A 636 -20.43 0.26 -29.64
N THR A 637 -21.74 -0.04 -29.72
CA THR A 637 -22.29 -1.38 -29.42
C THR A 637 -22.61 -2.20 -30.66
N GLY A 638 -22.99 -1.56 -31.76
CA GLY A 638 -23.46 -2.21 -33.00
C GLY A 638 -24.93 -2.58 -32.99
N GLU A 639 -25.63 -2.32 -31.89
CA GLU A 639 -27.07 -2.56 -31.76
C GLU A 639 -27.83 -1.32 -32.23
N ALA A 640 -28.69 -1.49 -33.25
CA ALA A 640 -29.67 -0.47 -33.61
C ALA A 640 -30.76 -0.46 -32.53
N ARG A 641 -31.11 0.72 -32.01
CA ARG A 641 -32.19 0.87 -31.03
C ARG A 641 -33.56 0.83 -31.69
#